data_AF-A0A4S1WN39-F1
#
_entry.id   AF-A0A4S1WN39-F1
#
_cell.length_a   1.000
_cell.length_b   1.000
_cell.length_c   1.000
_cell.angle_alpha   90.00
_cell.angle_beta   90.00
_cell.angle_gamma   90.00
#
_symmetry.space_group_name_H-M   'P 1'
#
loop_
_entity.id
_entity.type
_entity.pdbx_description
1 polymer ?
#
loop_
_entity_poly.entity_id
_entity_poly.type
_entity_poly.pdbx_seq_one_letter_code
_entity_poly.pdbx_strand_id
1 'polypeptide(L)'
;MNALIAYTHGGTGAGIRVGVIDSGIDLQSAEFGDCSGGIGTGSCRILAASRDTAGNGTLDDEGGHGTAVAFTIAGRRNDAGTHGVAFDAQLIVARADSPGSCATETPSDPDSGCSFGDNAIAAGLDAARTGGARVVNISLGGDAPNARLLQAIGNATAAGIVIVISAGNDGEEPEGVNPDPFAGGAAASAGARGLVIIAGSVNTADTISDFSNRAGTGASTYLAAVGERVRAPDQTNTPLLWSGTSFSAPQIAGAVALLAQAFPNLSGAQIVQLLYATARDVGAAGVDPVYGRGVLDLTRAFQPVGTTSLAGSTGVVSSGVNGALSAPMGDASQGPLGAVVLDSFDRAFATELARTIVRQGPARRLPALMATRQRSFSAGVRDLSVAVSLIPARDTIRIERLGIGTRDANVARMLAATVSGRLGSKAQFAIGASESGNTLTARLAGRDEPAFLVARDPLHSAGFDVDVRGSVAVRQSLGRWGVTLAQEQGQVLSRRDTQFAALRWDAQRSGYWRTTLGIDRRFGGLRAGLSFTRLSERDTVLGARFSGGLGAARADSNFVDLGLRYDLGEGWSLGGAMRQGWTHATLRSGVEGGGVIRTNGFAADIGKDGIFAPADSFGFRIAQPLRVASGGIGIALPADWDYATMAVSAWDRGFINLTPQGRELDYELRYAWPLAGGMLSSNLFLRRNPGNFASFPSDKGGAVRLTLGW
;
A
#
# COMPACT_ATOMS: atom_id res chain seq x y z
N MET A 1 19.57 -19.35 -4.26
CA MET A 1 19.29 -18.40 -5.36
C MET A 1 17.82 -18.18 -5.70
N ASN A 2 16.91 -19.17 -5.61
CA ASN A 2 15.46 -19.01 -5.85
C ASN A 2 15.04 -18.46 -7.24
N ALA A 3 15.66 -18.93 -8.33
CA ALA A 3 15.44 -18.38 -9.68
C ALA A 3 14.05 -18.65 -10.29
N LEU A 4 13.25 -19.58 -9.74
CA LEU A 4 11.97 -20.00 -10.34
C LEU A 4 11.01 -18.84 -10.60
N ILE A 5 10.96 -17.86 -9.69
CA ILE A 5 10.10 -16.67 -9.83
C ILE A 5 10.46 -15.84 -11.07
N ALA A 6 11.75 -15.69 -11.38
CA ALA A 6 12.21 -14.99 -12.57
C ALA A 6 11.70 -15.69 -13.83
N TYR A 7 11.77 -17.03 -13.84
CA TYR A 7 11.29 -17.85 -14.96
C TYR A 7 9.78 -17.75 -15.15
N THR A 8 9.01 -17.75 -14.06
CA THR A 8 7.54 -17.54 -14.13
C THR A 8 7.17 -16.14 -14.64
N HIS A 9 8.06 -15.16 -14.49
CA HIS A 9 7.92 -13.82 -15.05
C HIS A 9 8.58 -13.66 -16.43
N GLY A 10 8.95 -14.77 -17.10
CA GLY A 10 9.52 -14.76 -18.45
C GLY A 10 10.99 -14.38 -18.53
N GLY A 11 11.70 -14.27 -17.40
CA GLY A 11 13.14 -14.07 -17.38
C GLY A 11 13.86 -15.33 -17.86
N THR A 12 14.58 -15.25 -18.97
CA THR A 12 15.39 -16.36 -19.52
C THR A 12 16.83 -15.94 -19.83
N GLY A 13 17.12 -14.64 -19.83
CA GLY A 13 18.38 -14.06 -20.28
C GLY A 13 18.39 -13.71 -21.77
N ALA A 14 17.31 -13.97 -22.51
CA ALA A 14 17.26 -13.72 -23.95
C ALA A 14 17.59 -12.25 -24.28
N GLY A 15 18.47 -12.06 -25.27
CA GLY A 15 18.95 -10.76 -25.73
C GLY A 15 20.03 -10.13 -24.83
N ILE A 16 20.38 -10.76 -23.71
CA ILE A 16 21.46 -10.29 -22.84
C ILE A 16 22.77 -11.00 -23.19
N ARG A 17 23.83 -10.21 -23.28
CA ARG A 17 25.19 -10.68 -23.57
C ARG A 17 25.99 -10.78 -22.27
N VAL A 18 26.59 -11.93 -22.04
CA VAL A 18 27.42 -12.23 -20.86
C VAL A 18 28.84 -12.53 -21.31
N GLY A 19 29.81 -11.80 -20.78
CA GLY A 19 31.22 -12.12 -20.97
C GLY A 19 31.65 -13.25 -20.05
N VAL A 20 32.44 -14.19 -20.56
CA VAL A 20 33.05 -15.27 -19.77
C VAL A 20 34.55 -15.23 -20.03
N ILE A 21 35.34 -14.91 -19.02
CA ILE A 21 36.81 -14.89 -19.10
C ILE A 21 37.32 -16.08 -18.30
N ASP A 22 37.77 -17.11 -19.00
CA ASP A 22 38.04 -18.44 -18.43
C ASP A 22 38.96 -19.28 -19.35
N SER A 23 39.04 -20.60 -19.15
CA SER A 23 39.89 -21.56 -19.90
C SER A 23 39.42 -21.89 -21.33
N GLY A 24 38.29 -21.34 -21.77
CA GLY A 24 37.69 -21.60 -23.07
C GLY A 24 36.24 -22.07 -22.97
N ILE A 25 35.72 -22.65 -24.05
CA ILE A 25 34.39 -23.26 -24.11
C ILE A 25 34.36 -24.41 -25.12
N ASP A 26 33.62 -25.48 -24.85
CA ASP A 26 33.27 -26.49 -25.84
C ASP A 26 32.38 -25.89 -26.93
N LEU A 27 32.97 -25.63 -28.11
CA LEU A 27 32.27 -25.10 -29.29
C LEU A 27 31.33 -26.11 -29.93
N GLN A 28 31.50 -27.39 -29.64
CA GLN A 28 30.69 -28.49 -30.17
C GLN A 28 29.51 -28.82 -29.25
N SER A 29 29.48 -28.26 -28.04
CA SER A 29 28.38 -28.46 -27.10
C SER A 29 27.06 -27.94 -27.63
N ALA A 30 26.10 -28.85 -27.79
CA ALA A 30 24.73 -28.49 -28.14
C ALA A 30 24.07 -27.62 -27.06
N GLU A 31 24.63 -27.57 -25.85
CA GLU A 31 24.13 -26.76 -24.75
C GLU A 31 24.23 -25.26 -25.01
N PHE A 32 25.10 -24.81 -25.94
CA PHE A 32 25.26 -23.41 -26.35
C PHE A 32 24.66 -23.08 -27.73
N GLY A 33 23.89 -24.00 -28.32
CA GLY A 33 23.32 -23.88 -29.67
C GLY A 33 24.18 -24.55 -30.74
N ASP A 34 23.75 -24.48 -32.00
CA ASP A 34 24.50 -25.06 -33.12
C ASP A 34 25.51 -24.04 -33.69
N CYS A 35 26.79 -24.25 -33.37
CA CYS A 35 27.91 -23.43 -33.83
C CYS A 35 28.67 -24.07 -35.01
N SER A 36 28.16 -25.14 -35.63
CA SER A 36 28.82 -25.85 -36.76
C SER A 36 29.00 -24.97 -38.01
N GLY A 37 28.12 -23.98 -38.21
CA GLY A 37 28.22 -22.97 -39.26
C GLY A 37 29.19 -21.81 -38.93
N GLY A 38 29.81 -21.83 -37.76
CA GLY A 38 30.67 -20.78 -37.23
C GLY A 38 30.03 -20.00 -36.07
N ILE A 39 30.88 -19.36 -35.26
CA ILE A 39 30.47 -18.56 -34.11
C ILE A 39 29.56 -17.40 -34.55
N GLY A 40 28.48 -17.16 -33.81
CA GLY A 40 27.52 -16.10 -34.10
C GLY A 40 26.65 -16.34 -35.33
N THR A 41 26.63 -17.57 -35.86
CA THR A 41 25.77 -17.96 -36.99
C THR A 41 24.60 -18.84 -36.52
N GLY A 42 23.49 -18.81 -37.25
CA GLY A 42 22.35 -19.70 -36.98
C GLY A 42 21.81 -19.59 -35.56
N SER A 43 21.82 -20.71 -34.84
CA SER A 43 21.34 -20.81 -33.44
C SER A 43 22.47 -20.74 -32.40
N CYS A 44 23.72 -20.52 -32.83
CA CYS A 44 24.88 -20.40 -31.94
C CYS A 44 24.73 -19.20 -31.01
N ARG A 45 24.78 -19.43 -29.70
CA ARG A 45 24.69 -18.36 -28.69
C ARG A 45 26.05 -17.80 -28.29
N ILE A 46 27.14 -18.39 -28.78
CA ILE A 46 28.49 -17.85 -28.68
C ILE A 46 28.65 -16.77 -29.76
N LEU A 47 29.05 -15.57 -29.37
CA LEU A 47 29.08 -14.39 -30.26
C LEU A 47 30.44 -14.18 -30.92
N ALA A 48 30.44 -13.55 -32.10
CA ALA A 48 31.66 -13.29 -32.89
C ALA A 48 32.69 -12.36 -32.19
N ALA A 49 32.31 -11.70 -31.10
CA ALA A 49 33.25 -10.94 -30.27
C ALA A 49 34.18 -11.84 -29.43
N SER A 50 33.82 -13.11 -29.28
CA SER A 50 34.60 -14.13 -28.57
C SER A 50 35.95 -14.35 -29.25
N ARG A 51 37.00 -14.53 -28.46
CA ARG A 51 38.37 -14.71 -28.96
C ARG A 51 39.26 -15.36 -27.92
N ASP A 52 40.30 -16.03 -28.37
CA ASP A 52 41.44 -16.34 -27.53
C ASP A 52 42.30 -15.08 -27.33
N THR A 53 42.63 -14.79 -26.07
CA THR A 53 43.38 -13.61 -25.65
C THR A 53 44.78 -13.96 -25.14
N ALA A 54 45.12 -15.24 -25.06
CA ALA A 54 46.40 -15.75 -24.59
C ALA A 54 47.30 -16.32 -25.71
N GLY A 55 46.76 -16.58 -26.91
CA GLY A 55 47.55 -16.84 -28.13
C GLY A 55 47.60 -18.29 -28.60
N ASN A 56 46.65 -19.13 -28.21
CA ASN A 56 46.44 -20.51 -28.68
C ASN A 56 45.71 -20.62 -30.05
N GLY A 57 44.97 -19.60 -30.47
CA GLY A 57 44.30 -19.55 -31.77
C GLY A 57 42.97 -20.31 -31.89
N THR A 58 42.55 -21.06 -30.85
CA THR A 58 41.20 -21.65 -30.71
C THR A 58 40.53 -21.18 -29.41
N LEU A 59 39.19 -21.26 -29.37
CA LEU A 59 38.37 -21.05 -28.18
C LEU A 59 38.03 -22.36 -27.44
N ASP A 60 38.34 -23.51 -28.03
CA ASP A 60 38.04 -24.81 -27.45
C ASP A 60 38.67 -24.92 -26.05
N ASP A 61 37.89 -25.41 -25.10
CA ASP A 61 38.32 -25.65 -23.72
C ASP A 61 39.12 -26.96 -23.64
N GLU A 62 40.25 -26.92 -22.92
CA GLU A 62 41.10 -28.11 -22.71
C GLU A 62 40.86 -28.76 -21.35
N GLY A 63 40.46 -27.97 -20.33
CA GLY A 63 40.29 -28.41 -18.94
C GLY A 63 38.85 -28.71 -18.54
N GLY A 64 37.88 -28.05 -19.19
CA GLY A 64 36.45 -28.25 -18.92
C GLY A 64 35.83 -27.23 -17.96
N HIS A 65 36.64 -26.46 -17.23
CA HIS A 65 36.17 -25.46 -16.28
C HIS A 65 35.42 -24.31 -16.95
N GLY A 66 36.00 -23.70 -17.97
CA GLY A 66 35.36 -22.62 -18.73
C GLY A 66 34.02 -23.05 -19.35
N THR A 67 33.95 -24.29 -19.85
CA THR A 67 32.71 -24.91 -20.32
C THR A 67 31.67 -25.04 -19.20
N ALA A 68 32.07 -25.55 -18.04
CA ALA A 68 31.18 -25.73 -16.89
C ALA A 68 30.69 -24.39 -16.31
N VAL A 69 31.56 -23.37 -16.27
CA VAL A 69 31.22 -21.99 -15.88
C VAL A 69 30.23 -21.38 -16.86
N ALA A 70 30.52 -21.45 -18.16
CA ALA A 70 29.63 -20.97 -19.21
C ALA A 70 28.26 -21.66 -19.17
N PHE A 71 28.23 -22.97 -18.91
CA PHE A 71 27.00 -23.73 -18.75
C PHE A 71 26.19 -23.27 -17.53
N THR A 72 26.85 -23.00 -16.40
CA THR A 72 26.17 -22.52 -15.19
C THR A 72 25.47 -21.17 -15.44
N ILE A 73 26.03 -20.32 -16.30
CA ILE A 73 25.39 -19.09 -16.74
C ILE A 73 24.25 -19.38 -17.73
N ALA A 74 24.55 -20.06 -18.84
CA ALA A 74 23.71 -20.03 -20.03
C ALA A 74 23.53 -21.40 -20.70
N GLY A 75 23.69 -22.53 -20.01
CA GLY A 75 23.31 -23.84 -20.52
C GLY A 75 21.82 -23.84 -20.90
N ARG A 76 21.48 -24.31 -22.11
CA ARG A 76 20.11 -24.21 -22.65
C ARG A 76 19.11 -24.96 -21.78
N ARG A 77 17.84 -24.54 -21.85
CA ARG A 77 16.72 -25.30 -21.29
C ARG A 77 16.10 -26.17 -22.38
N ASN A 78 16.35 -27.48 -22.34
CA ASN A 78 15.94 -28.46 -23.37
C ASN A 78 15.19 -29.68 -22.78
N ASP A 79 14.63 -29.52 -21.57
CA ASP A 79 13.97 -30.59 -20.81
C ASP A 79 14.85 -31.83 -20.53
N ALA A 80 16.18 -31.68 -20.61
CA ALA A 80 17.16 -32.71 -20.26
C ALA A 80 18.14 -32.19 -19.20
N GLY A 81 18.42 -32.99 -18.17
CA GLY A 81 19.44 -32.67 -17.16
C GLY A 81 19.17 -31.35 -16.41
N THR A 82 20.18 -30.49 -16.36
CA THR A 82 20.15 -29.16 -15.74
C THR A 82 20.27 -28.07 -16.81
N HIS A 83 20.02 -26.81 -16.45
CA HIS A 83 20.21 -25.67 -17.35
C HIS A 83 20.89 -24.52 -16.59
N GLY A 84 21.44 -23.55 -17.32
CA GLY A 84 22.04 -22.36 -16.76
C GLY A 84 21.02 -21.41 -16.14
N VAL A 85 21.49 -20.47 -15.32
CA VAL A 85 20.61 -19.48 -14.66
C VAL A 85 19.88 -18.60 -15.69
N ALA A 86 20.61 -18.12 -16.70
CA ALA A 86 20.13 -17.31 -17.81
C ALA A 86 20.25 -18.11 -19.13
N PHE A 87 19.47 -19.19 -19.23
CA PHE A 87 19.60 -20.24 -20.24
C PHE A 87 19.44 -19.80 -21.71
N ASP A 88 18.89 -18.61 -21.98
CA ASP A 88 18.79 -18.02 -23.33
C ASP A 88 19.78 -16.85 -23.56
N ALA A 89 20.66 -16.56 -22.60
CA ALA A 89 21.68 -15.53 -22.77
C ALA A 89 22.69 -15.89 -23.87
N GLN A 90 23.30 -14.86 -24.44
CA GLN A 90 24.38 -14.97 -25.42
C GLN A 90 25.73 -14.79 -24.74
N LEU A 91 26.75 -15.53 -25.16
CA LEU A 91 28.06 -15.55 -24.53
C LEU A 91 29.11 -14.83 -25.39
N ILE A 92 29.97 -14.06 -24.74
CA ILE A 92 31.21 -13.53 -25.30
C ILE A 92 32.35 -14.20 -24.53
N VAL A 93 32.94 -15.23 -25.11
CA VAL A 93 33.96 -16.04 -24.44
C VAL A 93 35.34 -15.50 -24.76
N ALA A 94 36.12 -15.24 -23.71
CA ALA A 94 37.53 -14.90 -23.80
C ALA A 94 38.34 -16.01 -23.15
N ARG A 95 38.96 -16.86 -23.99
CA ARG A 95 39.91 -17.86 -23.52
C ARG A 95 41.20 -17.16 -23.09
N ALA A 96 41.51 -17.18 -21.80
CA ALA A 96 42.57 -16.36 -21.19
C ALA A 96 43.67 -17.16 -20.48
N ASP A 97 43.57 -18.49 -20.45
CA ASP A 97 44.59 -19.39 -19.93
C ASP A 97 45.84 -19.38 -20.80
N SER A 98 47.01 -19.48 -20.17
CA SER A 98 48.26 -19.70 -20.87
C SER A 98 48.19 -21.02 -21.64
N PRO A 99 48.58 -21.06 -22.92
CA PRO A 99 48.38 -22.27 -23.75
C PRO A 99 48.92 -23.55 -23.09
N GLY A 100 48.05 -24.55 -22.95
CA GLY A 100 48.37 -25.85 -22.34
C GLY A 100 48.46 -25.87 -20.81
N SER A 101 48.29 -24.74 -20.12
CA SER A 101 48.37 -24.67 -18.65
C SER A 101 47.20 -25.40 -17.97
N CYS A 102 46.02 -25.39 -18.59
CA CYS A 102 44.81 -26.03 -18.07
C CYS A 102 44.58 -27.47 -18.53
N ALA A 103 45.49 -28.06 -19.32
CA ALA A 103 45.29 -29.40 -19.89
C ALA A 103 45.27 -30.54 -18.85
N THR A 104 45.73 -30.28 -17.63
CA THR A 104 45.76 -31.25 -16.51
C THR A 104 44.73 -30.97 -15.43
N GLU A 105 43.88 -29.96 -15.63
CA GLU A 105 42.88 -29.56 -14.65
C GLU A 105 41.89 -30.71 -14.37
N THR A 106 41.46 -30.87 -13.12
CA THR A 106 40.47 -31.88 -12.74
C THR A 106 39.33 -31.27 -11.92
N PRO A 107 38.12 -31.84 -11.96
CA PRO A 107 36.99 -31.35 -11.15
C PRO A 107 37.23 -31.34 -9.63
N SER A 108 38.20 -32.13 -9.16
CA SER A 108 38.63 -32.21 -7.76
C SER A 108 39.76 -31.24 -7.40
N ASP A 109 40.43 -30.66 -8.39
CA ASP A 109 41.54 -29.71 -8.25
C ASP A 109 41.53 -28.74 -9.44
N PRO A 110 40.56 -27.80 -9.48
CA PRO A 110 40.32 -26.91 -10.61
C PRO A 110 41.44 -25.86 -10.82
N ASP A 111 42.37 -25.75 -9.87
CA ASP A 111 43.49 -24.80 -9.96
C ASP A 111 44.83 -25.50 -10.32
N SER A 112 44.81 -26.82 -10.59
CA SER A 112 46.02 -27.61 -10.84
C SER A 112 46.70 -27.29 -12.18
N GLY A 113 47.56 -26.27 -12.17
CA GLY A 113 48.46 -25.92 -13.26
C GLY A 113 47.94 -24.84 -14.21
N CYS A 114 46.65 -24.48 -14.14
CA CYS A 114 46.06 -23.37 -14.89
C CYS A 114 46.73 -22.03 -14.55
N SER A 115 47.07 -21.24 -15.56
CA SER A 115 47.68 -19.92 -15.35
C SER A 115 47.10 -18.87 -16.26
N PHE A 116 46.58 -17.79 -15.67
CA PHE A 116 45.93 -16.69 -16.40
C PHE A 116 46.76 -15.42 -16.27
N GLY A 117 47.18 -14.86 -17.40
CA GLY A 117 47.93 -13.61 -17.42
C GLY A 117 47.03 -12.38 -17.42
N ASP A 118 47.34 -11.38 -16.59
CA ASP A 118 46.61 -10.10 -16.52
C ASP A 118 46.37 -9.44 -17.89
N ASN A 119 47.33 -9.55 -18.81
CA ASN A 119 47.19 -9.00 -20.18
C ASN A 119 46.09 -9.70 -20.97
N ALA A 120 45.97 -11.02 -20.83
CA ALA A 120 44.94 -11.83 -21.50
C ALA A 120 43.56 -11.58 -20.88
N ILE A 121 43.48 -11.48 -19.55
CA ILE A 121 42.26 -11.11 -18.83
C ILE A 121 41.80 -9.69 -19.23
N ALA A 122 42.72 -8.72 -19.28
CA ALA A 122 42.43 -7.35 -19.69
C ALA A 122 41.91 -7.28 -21.13
N ALA A 123 42.52 -8.02 -22.06
CA ALA A 123 42.05 -8.13 -23.43
C ALA A 123 40.67 -8.81 -23.52
N GLY A 124 40.38 -9.78 -22.64
CA GLY A 124 39.08 -10.43 -22.52
C GLY A 124 37.99 -9.46 -22.06
N LEU A 125 38.29 -8.63 -21.05
CA LEU A 125 37.40 -7.56 -20.60
C LEU A 125 37.11 -6.55 -21.72
N ASP A 126 38.13 -6.16 -22.48
CA ASP A 126 37.94 -5.27 -23.64
C ASP A 126 37.10 -5.92 -24.75
N ALA A 127 37.27 -7.23 -24.99
CA ALA A 127 36.45 -7.98 -25.94
C ALA A 127 34.98 -8.03 -25.50
N ALA A 128 34.71 -8.35 -24.24
CA ALA A 128 33.37 -8.36 -23.66
C ALA A 128 32.72 -6.97 -23.70
N ARG A 129 33.48 -5.92 -23.35
CA ARG A 129 33.03 -4.52 -23.42
C ARG A 129 32.67 -4.11 -24.83
N THR A 130 33.54 -4.39 -25.79
CA THR A 130 33.32 -4.04 -27.21
C THR A 130 32.17 -4.86 -27.81
N GLY A 131 32.00 -6.10 -27.35
CA GLY A 131 30.88 -6.96 -27.71
C GLY A 131 29.55 -6.56 -27.05
N GLY A 132 29.55 -5.56 -26.16
CA GLY A 132 28.33 -5.06 -25.50
C GLY A 132 27.80 -5.98 -24.41
N ALA A 133 28.68 -6.70 -23.70
CA ALA A 133 28.31 -7.47 -22.53
C ALA A 133 27.61 -6.58 -21.48
N ARG A 134 26.55 -7.08 -20.85
CA ARG A 134 25.91 -6.42 -19.69
C ARG A 134 26.57 -6.83 -18.38
N VAL A 135 27.14 -8.03 -18.35
CA VAL A 135 27.86 -8.59 -17.21
C VAL A 135 29.01 -9.45 -17.70
N VAL A 136 30.11 -9.47 -16.94
CA VAL A 136 31.27 -10.33 -17.18
C VAL A 136 31.50 -11.20 -15.96
N ASN A 137 31.63 -12.50 -16.18
CA ASN A 137 32.06 -13.47 -15.18
C ASN A 137 33.58 -13.71 -15.31
N ILE A 138 34.29 -13.66 -14.19
CA ILE A 138 35.70 -14.00 -14.07
C ILE A 138 35.84 -14.99 -12.91
N SER A 139 35.86 -16.28 -13.21
CA SER A 139 35.98 -17.34 -12.21
C SER A 139 37.47 -17.68 -11.96
N LEU A 140 38.27 -16.65 -11.67
CA LEU A 140 39.73 -16.72 -11.50
C LEU A 140 40.14 -16.11 -10.15
N GLY A 141 41.32 -16.48 -9.65
CA GLY A 141 41.98 -15.90 -8.48
C GLY A 141 43.48 -15.77 -8.68
N GLY A 142 44.17 -15.12 -7.75
CA GLY A 142 45.62 -14.97 -7.73
C GLY A 142 46.09 -13.63 -7.18
N ASP A 143 47.27 -13.20 -7.67
CA ASP A 143 47.87 -11.93 -7.26
C ASP A 143 46.99 -10.71 -7.61
N ALA A 144 47.24 -9.60 -6.91
CA ALA A 144 46.51 -8.36 -7.14
C ALA A 144 46.65 -7.87 -8.61
N PRO A 145 45.57 -7.35 -9.23
CA PRO A 145 45.59 -6.98 -10.65
C PRO A 145 46.60 -5.88 -10.96
N ASN A 146 47.37 -6.02 -12.04
CA ASN A 146 48.28 -4.98 -12.49
C ASN A 146 47.55 -3.74 -13.05
N ALA A 147 48.31 -2.66 -13.30
CA ALA A 147 47.76 -1.39 -13.77
C ALA A 147 46.95 -1.51 -15.09
N ARG A 148 47.33 -2.41 -16.00
CA ARG A 148 46.60 -2.62 -17.26
C ARG A 148 45.27 -3.30 -17.02
N LEU A 149 45.22 -4.32 -16.18
CA LEU A 149 43.98 -5.00 -15.84
C LEU A 149 43.03 -4.07 -15.05
N LEU A 150 43.56 -3.29 -14.09
CA LEU A 150 42.78 -2.27 -13.40
C LEU A 150 42.20 -1.22 -14.36
N GLN A 151 42.95 -0.84 -15.40
CA GLN A 151 42.43 0.05 -16.45
C GLN A 151 41.32 -0.61 -17.27
N ALA A 152 41.45 -1.89 -17.64
CA ALA A 152 40.40 -2.62 -18.37
C ALA A 152 39.13 -2.79 -17.54
N ILE A 153 39.26 -3.12 -16.25
CA ILE A 153 38.16 -3.10 -15.26
C ILE A 153 37.50 -1.72 -15.26
N GLY A 154 38.30 -0.66 -15.12
CA GLY A 154 37.82 0.72 -15.15
C GLY A 154 37.09 1.10 -16.44
N ASN A 155 37.51 0.57 -17.60
CA ASN A 155 36.83 0.83 -18.87
C ASN A 155 35.50 0.06 -18.98
N ALA A 156 35.45 -1.18 -18.52
CA ALA A 156 34.25 -2.01 -18.53
C ALA A 156 33.17 -1.44 -17.60
N THR A 157 33.52 -1.09 -16.37
CA THR A 157 32.58 -0.50 -15.41
C THR A 157 32.15 0.91 -15.84
N ALA A 158 33.02 1.69 -16.51
CA ALA A 158 32.62 2.98 -17.10
C ALA A 158 31.56 2.82 -18.21
N ALA A 159 31.54 1.68 -18.90
CA ALA A 159 30.49 1.33 -19.84
C ALA A 159 29.22 0.75 -19.16
N GLY A 160 29.17 0.73 -17.82
CA GLY A 160 28.04 0.24 -17.03
C GLY A 160 27.98 -1.29 -16.90
N ILE A 161 29.06 -1.99 -17.26
CA ILE A 161 29.16 -3.46 -17.21
C ILE A 161 29.39 -3.90 -15.77
N VAL A 162 28.59 -4.85 -15.30
CA VAL A 162 28.81 -5.50 -14.00
C VAL A 162 29.89 -6.57 -14.17
N ILE A 163 30.84 -6.64 -13.24
CA ILE A 163 31.87 -7.67 -13.23
C ILE A 163 31.65 -8.53 -11.99
N VAL A 164 31.59 -9.84 -12.16
CA VAL A 164 31.47 -10.80 -11.07
C VAL A 164 32.74 -11.63 -11.03
N ILE A 165 33.41 -11.63 -9.88
CA ILE A 165 34.69 -12.30 -9.68
C ILE A 165 34.56 -13.29 -8.52
N SER A 166 35.07 -14.51 -8.66
CA SER A 166 35.14 -15.49 -7.57
C SER A 166 35.92 -14.96 -6.36
N ALA A 167 35.52 -15.32 -5.14
CA ALA A 167 36.19 -14.87 -3.93
C ALA A 167 37.54 -15.55 -3.65
N GLY A 168 37.81 -16.72 -4.24
CA GLY A 168 38.95 -17.57 -3.91
C GLY A 168 38.56 -18.77 -3.05
N ASN A 169 39.41 -19.80 -3.02
CA ASN A 169 39.10 -21.11 -2.46
C ASN A 169 40.07 -21.55 -1.33
N ASP A 170 40.73 -20.61 -0.66
CA ASP A 170 41.71 -20.84 0.42
C ASP A 170 41.08 -21.14 1.79
N GLY A 171 39.76 -20.97 1.91
CA GLY A 171 38.97 -21.40 3.07
C GLY A 171 39.02 -20.43 4.25
N GLU A 172 39.60 -20.86 5.37
CA GLU A 172 39.69 -20.06 6.60
C GLU A 172 41.12 -19.55 6.85
N GLU A 173 41.41 -19.09 8.07
CA GLU A 173 42.66 -18.46 8.46
C GLU A 173 43.93 -19.27 8.12
N PRO A 174 45.05 -18.60 7.78
CA PRO A 174 45.16 -17.14 7.63
C PRO A 174 44.81 -16.60 6.23
N GLU A 175 44.83 -17.43 5.18
CA GLU A 175 44.72 -16.96 3.80
C GLU A 175 43.28 -16.60 3.40
N GLY A 176 42.28 -17.38 3.84
CA GLY A 176 40.90 -17.26 3.36
C GLY A 176 40.02 -16.25 4.12
N VAL A 177 40.56 -15.41 5.01
CA VAL A 177 39.73 -14.47 5.79
C VAL A 177 39.31 -13.20 5.06
N ASN A 178 39.91 -12.98 3.89
CA ASN A 178 39.55 -11.94 2.95
C ASN A 178 39.34 -12.57 1.58
N PRO A 179 38.66 -11.87 0.65
CA PRO A 179 38.71 -12.25 -0.76
C PRO A 179 40.16 -12.31 -1.24
N ASP A 180 40.41 -13.22 -2.16
CA ASP A 180 41.69 -13.37 -2.86
C ASP A 180 42.18 -12.01 -3.41
N PRO A 181 43.50 -11.73 -3.42
CA PRO A 181 44.04 -10.42 -3.81
C PRO A 181 43.60 -9.94 -5.20
N PHE A 182 43.37 -10.84 -6.16
CA PHE A 182 42.81 -10.52 -7.46
C PHE A 182 41.42 -9.88 -7.34
N ALA A 183 40.50 -10.57 -6.66
CA ALA A 183 39.11 -10.13 -6.47
C ALA A 183 39.02 -8.89 -5.58
N GLY A 184 39.75 -8.89 -4.45
CA GLY A 184 39.81 -7.76 -3.52
C GLY A 184 40.41 -6.52 -4.17
N GLY A 185 41.52 -6.67 -4.91
CA GLY A 185 42.18 -5.57 -5.62
C GLY A 185 41.32 -4.99 -6.75
N ALA A 186 40.64 -5.85 -7.51
CA ALA A 186 39.71 -5.43 -8.55
C ALA A 186 38.54 -4.60 -7.98
N ALA A 187 37.90 -5.09 -6.91
CA ALA A 187 36.75 -4.44 -6.28
C ALA A 187 37.12 -3.15 -5.53
N ALA A 188 38.29 -3.10 -4.90
CA ALA A 188 38.78 -1.92 -4.17
C ALA A 188 39.32 -0.82 -5.10
N SER A 189 39.53 -1.12 -6.38
CA SER A 189 40.07 -0.14 -7.33
C SER A 189 39.13 1.05 -7.53
N ALA A 190 39.68 2.24 -7.72
CA ALA A 190 38.88 3.43 -8.08
C ALA A 190 38.07 3.24 -9.37
N GLY A 191 38.56 2.35 -10.26
CA GLY A 191 37.88 1.95 -11.48
C GLY A 191 36.67 1.05 -11.25
N ALA A 192 36.49 0.42 -10.09
CA ALA A 192 35.39 -0.53 -9.87
C ALA A 192 34.00 0.13 -9.91
N ARG A 193 33.88 1.40 -9.49
CA ARG A 193 32.62 2.19 -9.49
C ARG A 193 31.42 1.47 -8.84
N GLY A 194 31.68 0.57 -7.89
CA GLY A 194 30.64 -0.25 -7.25
C GLY A 194 29.98 -1.29 -8.17
N LEU A 195 30.58 -1.59 -9.34
CA LEU A 195 30.08 -2.56 -10.33
C LEU A 195 30.82 -3.90 -10.30
N VAL A 196 31.76 -4.09 -9.38
CA VAL A 196 32.42 -5.37 -9.15
C VAL A 196 31.75 -6.06 -7.96
N ILE A 197 31.28 -7.29 -8.19
CA ILE A 197 30.74 -8.18 -7.16
C ILE A 197 31.74 -9.30 -6.92
N ILE A 198 32.11 -9.53 -5.66
CA ILE A 198 32.91 -10.67 -5.23
C ILE A 198 31.96 -11.81 -4.85
N ALA A 199 32.14 -12.98 -5.44
CA ALA A 199 31.23 -14.12 -5.33
C ALA A 199 31.72 -15.16 -4.32
N GLY A 200 31.03 -15.25 -3.19
CA GLY A 200 31.24 -16.29 -2.18
C GLY A 200 30.52 -17.59 -2.45
N SER A 201 31.00 -18.70 -1.88
CA SER A 201 30.33 -20.00 -1.95
C SER A 201 29.64 -20.35 -0.66
N VAL A 202 28.37 -20.77 -0.80
CA VAL A 202 27.60 -21.46 0.24
C VAL A 202 27.16 -22.84 -0.25
N ASN A 203 26.78 -23.69 0.68
CA ASN A 203 26.06 -24.93 0.40
C ASN A 203 24.56 -24.70 0.22
N THR A 204 23.80 -25.77 0.00
CA THR A 204 22.34 -25.71 -0.18
C THR A 204 21.56 -25.28 1.07
N ALA A 205 22.18 -25.27 2.24
CA ALA A 205 21.63 -24.77 3.50
C ALA A 205 22.12 -23.35 3.83
N ASP A 206 22.73 -22.66 2.86
CA ASP A 206 23.27 -21.31 2.98
C ASP A 206 24.38 -21.16 4.04
N THR A 207 25.01 -22.27 4.41
CA THR A 207 26.23 -22.24 5.21
C THR A 207 27.40 -21.96 4.29
N ILE A 208 28.28 -21.03 4.68
CA ILE A 208 29.50 -20.72 3.93
C ILE A 208 30.30 -22.00 3.71
N SER A 209 30.78 -22.22 2.48
CA SER A 209 31.56 -23.40 2.14
C SER A 209 32.92 -23.37 2.84
N ASP A 210 33.43 -24.53 3.25
CA ASP A 210 34.70 -24.62 3.98
C ASP A 210 35.88 -24.06 3.18
N PHE A 211 35.86 -24.22 1.86
CA PHE A 211 36.88 -23.66 0.96
C PHE A 211 36.65 -22.18 0.62
N SER A 212 35.47 -21.60 0.86
CA SER A 212 35.20 -20.24 0.36
C SER A 212 35.96 -19.19 1.16
N ASN A 213 36.76 -18.36 0.48
CA ASN A 213 37.29 -17.16 1.09
C ASN A 213 36.14 -16.28 1.62
N ARG A 214 36.33 -15.72 2.82
CA ARG A 214 35.36 -14.94 3.56
C ARG A 214 35.30 -13.50 3.04
N ALA A 215 34.19 -12.81 3.33
CA ALA A 215 33.95 -11.47 2.83
C ALA A 215 34.94 -10.42 3.37
N GLY A 216 35.38 -10.55 4.62
CA GLY A 216 36.45 -9.76 5.25
C GLY A 216 36.38 -8.27 4.93
N THR A 217 37.51 -7.73 4.45
CA THR A 217 37.64 -6.33 4.00
C THR A 217 36.77 -5.99 2.78
N GLY A 218 36.32 -6.98 2.00
CA GLY A 218 35.44 -6.84 0.85
C GLY A 218 33.94 -6.95 1.16
N ALA A 219 33.53 -6.99 2.43
CA ALA A 219 32.14 -7.27 2.84
C ALA A 219 31.07 -6.40 2.15
N SER A 220 31.39 -5.15 1.80
CA SER A 220 30.44 -4.25 1.13
C SER A 220 30.14 -4.58 -0.33
N THR A 221 30.99 -5.40 -0.98
CA THR A 221 30.90 -5.81 -2.39
C THR A 221 30.82 -7.33 -2.57
N TYR A 222 30.64 -8.08 -1.47
CA TYR A 222 30.62 -9.53 -1.46
C TYR A 222 29.18 -10.05 -1.44
N LEU A 223 28.85 -11.01 -2.30
CA LEU A 223 27.56 -11.67 -2.36
C LEU A 223 27.78 -13.18 -2.53
N ALA A 224 27.15 -13.99 -1.70
CA ALA A 224 27.27 -15.43 -1.79
C ALA A 224 26.21 -16.06 -2.70
N ALA A 225 26.57 -17.15 -3.37
CA ALA A 225 25.67 -18.05 -4.08
C ALA A 225 26.10 -19.51 -3.86
N VAL A 226 25.32 -20.46 -4.35
CA VAL A 226 25.65 -21.88 -4.16
C VAL A 226 26.87 -22.21 -4.99
N GLY A 227 27.98 -22.62 -4.37
CA GLY A 227 29.19 -23.03 -5.09
C GLY A 227 29.56 -24.49 -4.86
N GLU A 228 28.83 -25.21 -4.00
CA GLU A 228 29.06 -26.64 -3.74
C GLU A 228 28.23 -27.55 -4.65
N ARG A 229 28.91 -28.55 -5.23
CA ARG A 229 28.27 -29.65 -5.98
C ARG A 229 27.34 -29.15 -7.09
N VAL A 230 27.75 -28.08 -7.78
CA VAL A 230 27.03 -27.52 -8.92
C VAL A 230 27.18 -28.45 -10.12
N ARG A 231 26.05 -28.88 -10.68
CA ARG A 231 26.03 -29.85 -11.78
C ARG A 231 26.19 -29.14 -13.13
N ALA A 232 27.32 -29.36 -13.79
CA ALA A 232 27.64 -28.80 -15.11
C ALA A 232 28.49 -29.80 -15.93
N PRO A 233 28.35 -29.82 -17.27
CA PRO A 233 29.19 -30.63 -18.14
C PRO A 233 30.60 -30.04 -18.26
N ASP A 234 31.58 -30.92 -18.46
CA ASP A 234 32.92 -30.54 -18.92
C ASP A 234 32.97 -30.37 -20.46
N GLN A 235 34.17 -30.13 -20.99
CA GLN A 235 34.45 -29.99 -22.42
C GLN A 235 34.20 -31.25 -23.26
N THR A 236 33.97 -32.40 -22.63
CA THR A 236 33.59 -33.66 -23.28
C THR A 236 32.09 -33.94 -23.18
N ASN A 237 31.31 -32.96 -22.71
CA ASN A 237 29.90 -33.07 -22.38
C ASN A 237 29.59 -34.09 -21.28
N THR A 238 30.58 -34.40 -20.42
CA THR A 238 30.41 -35.29 -19.26
C THR A 238 29.86 -34.50 -18.08
N PRO A 239 28.69 -34.85 -17.52
CA PRO A 239 28.11 -34.11 -16.39
C PRO A 239 28.84 -34.42 -15.09
N LEU A 240 29.40 -33.38 -14.46
CA LEU A 240 30.18 -33.47 -13.22
C LEU A 240 29.55 -32.61 -12.12
N LEU A 241 30.00 -32.83 -10.88
CA LEU A 241 29.62 -32.03 -9.72
C LEU A 241 30.82 -31.21 -9.29
N TRP A 242 30.78 -29.92 -9.62
CA TRP A 242 31.87 -29.00 -9.35
C TRP A 242 31.67 -28.29 -8.02
N SER A 243 32.77 -28.02 -7.31
CA SER A 243 32.76 -27.23 -6.08
C SER A 243 33.82 -26.14 -6.14
N GLY A 244 33.42 -24.90 -5.91
CA GLY A 244 34.32 -23.74 -5.91
C GLY A 244 33.55 -22.43 -5.99
N THR A 245 34.18 -21.34 -5.54
CA THR A 245 33.61 -19.98 -5.73
C THR A 245 33.44 -19.62 -7.21
N SER A 246 34.20 -20.29 -8.09
CA SER A 246 34.05 -20.32 -9.55
C SER A 246 32.66 -20.71 -10.05
N PHE A 247 31.85 -21.40 -9.24
CA PHE A 247 30.47 -21.81 -9.57
C PHE A 247 29.39 -20.96 -8.89
N SER A 248 29.78 -20.12 -7.93
CA SER A 248 28.94 -19.05 -7.37
C SER A 248 28.91 -17.83 -8.28
N ALA A 249 30.06 -17.40 -8.78
CA ALA A 249 30.21 -16.26 -9.70
C ALA A 249 29.26 -16.35 -10.92
N PRO A 250 29.21 -17.46 -11.68
CA PRO A 250 28.34 -17.57 -12.85
C PRO A 250 26.84 -17.54 -12.50
N GLN A 251 26.44 -17.98 -11.29
CA GLN A 251 25.05 -17.85 -10.86
C GLN A 251 24.66 -16.39 -10.63
N ILE A 252 25.56 -15.61 -10.01
CA ILE A 252 25.34 -14.16 -9.81
C ILE A 252 25.37 -13.44 -11.17
N ALA A 253 26.28 -13.80 -12.09
CA ALA A 253 26.30 -13.25 -13.44
C ALA A 253 24.99 -13.56 -14.21
N GLY A 254 24.48 -14.80 -14.10
CA GLY A 254 23.18 -15.17 -14.65
C GLY A 254 22.03 -14.40 -14.02
N ALA A 255 22.05 -14.16 -12.71
CA ALA A 255 21.06 -13.32 -12.03
C ALA A 255 21.07 -11.87 -12.53
N VAL A 256 22.25 -11.29 -12.77
CA VAL A 256 22.39 -9.98 -13.41
C VAL A 256 21.76 -9.99 -14.81
N ALA A 257 21.98 -11.04 -15.61
CA ALA A 257 21.40 -11.17 -16.94
C ALA A 257 19.87 -11.27 -16.90
N LEU A 258 19.29 -12.06 -15.99
CA LEU A 258 17.85 -12.16 -15.80
C LEU A 258 17.23 -10.80 -15.44
N LEU A 259 17.85 -10.06 -14.51
CA LEU A 259 17.38 -8.74 -14.10
C LEU A 259 17.51 -7.70 -15.22
N ALA A 260 18.61 -7.72 -15.98
CA ALA A 260 18.82 -6.82 -17.11
C ALA A 260 17.81 -7.04 -18.25
N GLN A 261 17.35 -8.28 -18.45
CA GLN A 261 16.28 -8.59 -19.39
C GLN A 261 14.92 -8.14 -18.87
N ALA A 262 14.57 -8.52 -17.63
CA ALA A 262 13.26 -8.26 -17.06
C ALA A 262 13.00 -6.75 -16.83
N PHE A 263 14.06 -6.00 -16.54
CA PHE A 263 13.99 -4.57 -16.23
C PHE A 263 15.04 -3.79 -17.04
N PRO A 264 14.80 -3.56 -18.35
CA PRO A 264 15.78 -2.95 -19.26
C PRO A 264 16.19 -1.52 -18.87
N ASN A 265 15.38 -0.83 -18.06
CA ASN A 265 15.68 0.50 -17.53
C ASN A 265 16.79 0.51 -16.48
N LEU A 266 17.11 -0.65 -15.87
CA LEU A 266 18.13 -0.70 -14.82
C LEU A 266 19.53 -0.57 -15.41
N SER A 267 20.26 0.41 -14.87
CA SER A 267 21.72 0.49 -15.01
C SER A 267 22.40 -0.66 -14.26
N GLY A 268 23.65 -0.97 -14.61
CA GLY A 268 24.44 -1.97 -13.87
C GLY A 268 24.51 -1.66 -12.36
N ALA A 269 24.60 -0.38 -11.99
CA ALA A 269 24.69 0.04 -10.59
C ALA A 269 23.38 -0.24 -9.83
N GLN A 270 22.24 0.02 -10.47
CA GLN A 270 20.93 -0.31 -9.91
C GLN A 270 20.73 -1.82 -9.78
N ILE A 271 21.22 -2.64 -10.72
CA ILE A 271 21.16 -4.10 -10.60
C ILE A 271 21.99 -4.59 -9.41
N VAL A 272 23.23 -4.11 -9.26
CA VAL A 272 24.10 -4.46 -8.11
C VAL A 272 23.43 -4.05 -6.80
N GLN A 273 22.91 -2.83 -6.71
CA GLN A 273 22.20 -2.35 -5.53
C GLN A 273 20.96 -3.18 -5.22
N LEU A 274 20.19 -3.56 -6.24
CA LEU A 274 19.00 -4.40 -6.09
C LEU A 274 19.39 -5.78 -5.54
N LEU A 275 20.42 -6.42 -6.10
CA LEU A 275 20.93 -7.70 -5.61
C LEU A 275 21.36 -7.62 -4.14
N TYR A 276 22.09 -6.57 -3.75
CA TYR A 276 22.49 -6.38 -2.35
C TYR A 276 21.32 -6.06 -1.42
N ALA A 277 20.33 -5.28 -1.86
CA ALA A 277 19.16 -4.93 -1.04
C ALA A 277 18.20 -6.11 -0.84
N THR A 278 18.23 -7.07 -1.76
CA THR A 278 17.31 -8.20 -1.78
C THR A 278 17.96 -9.51 -1.37
N ALA A 279 19.29 -9.55 -1.27
CA ALA A 279 20.02 -10.65 -0.67
C ALA A 279 19.45 -11.03 0.70
N ARG A 280 19.48 -12.32 0.99
CA ARG A 280 19.05 -12.85 2.26
C ARG A 280 20.21 -12.73 3.25
N ASP A 281 19.96 -11.94 4.27
CA ASP A 281 20.85 -11.77 5.41
C ASP A 281 20.97 -13.10 6.17
N VAL A 282 22.20 -13.59 6.30
CA VAL A 282 22.57 -14.84 6.97
C VAL A 282 23.84 -14.61 7.80
N GLY A 283 23.99 -15.32 8.91
CA GLY A 283 25.09 -15.06 9.84
C GLY A 283 24.77 -13.89 10.78
N ALA A 284 25.69 -12.95 10.91
CA ALA A 284 25.48 -11.76 11.74
C ALA A 284 24.62 -10.73 10.99
N ALA A 285 23.66 -10.10 11.68
CA ALA A 285 22.71 -9.20 11.05
C ALA A 285 23.41 -8.01 10.34
N GLY A 286 22.99 -7.74 9.12
CA GLY A 286 23.52 -6.67 8.28
C GLY A 286 24.72 -7.12 7.43
N VAL A 287 25.61 -6.17 7.13
CA VAL A 287 26.83 -6.49 6.37
C VAL A 287 27.87 -7.07 7.31
N ASP A 288 28.35 -8.28 7.03
CA ASP A 288 29.21 -9.04 7.93
C ASP A 288 30.50 -9.57 7.24
N PRO A 289 31.55 -9.93 8.00
CA PRO A 289 32.82 -10.36 7.42
C PRO A 289 32.81 -11.79 6.86
N VAL A 290 31.76 -12.59 7.06
CA VAL A 290 31.66 -13.96 6.53
C VAL A 290 30.85 -13.96 5.24
N TYR A 291 29.62 -13.44 5.27
CA TYR A 291 28.68 -13.50 4.13
C TYR A 291 28.56 -12.17 3.37
N GLY A 292 29.15 -11.09 3.85
CA GLY A 292 29.14 -9.80 3.17
C GLY A 292 27.73 -9.21 3.10
N ARG A 293 27.16 -9.15 1.89
CA ARG A 293 25.78 -8.71 1.65
C ARG A 293 24.75 -9.83 1.85
N GLY A 294 25.19 -11.04 2.19
CA GLY A 294 24.35 -12.22 2.37
C GLY A 294 24.33 -13.11 1.13
N VAL A 295 23.24 -13.87 0.96
CA VAL A 295 23.09 -14.86 -0.11
C VAL A 295 22.08 -14.41 -1.17
N LEU A 296 22.41 -14.60 -2.45
CA LEU A 296 21.58 -14.29 -3.61
C LEU A 296 20.15 -14.86 -3.48
N ASP A 297 19.15 -13.98 -3.63
CA ASP A 297 17.72 -14.33 -3.59
C ASP A 297 16.92 -13.62 -4.69
N LEU A 298 16.66 -14.33 -5.79
CA LEU A 298 15.88 -13.82 -6.92
C LEU A 298 14.39 -13.68 -6.61
N THR A 299 13.85 -14.38 -5.60
CA THR A 299 12.45 -14.16 -5.15
C THR A 299 12.25 -12.75 -4.65
N ARG A 300 13.16 -12.28 -3.79
CA ARG A 300 13.12 -10.91 -3.28
C ARG A 300 13.49 -9.91 -4.37
N ALA A 301 14.46 -10.24 -5.23
CA ALA A 301 14.85 -9.38 -6.35
C ALA A 301 13.72 -9.15 -7.35
N PHE A 302 12.80 -10.09 -7.57
CA PHE A 302 11.65 -9.94 -8.48
C PHE A 302 10.37 -9.47 -7.77
N GLN A 303 10.46 -8.98 -6.53
CA GLN A 303 9.36 -8.33 -5.82
C GLN A 303 9.56 -6.81 -5.77
N PRO A 304 8.49 -6.02 -5.55
CA PRO A 304 8.61 -4.58 -5.36
C PRO A 304 9.53 -4.24 -4.18
N VAL A 305 10.50 -3.35 -4.40
CA VAL A 305 11.43 -2.89 -3.36
C VAL A 305 11.20 -1.41 -3.06
N GLY A 306 11.12 -1.09 -1.77
CA GLY A 306 10.91 0.28 -1.30
C GLY A 306 9.47 0.73 -1.43
N THR A 307 9.27 2.03 -1.68
CA THR A 307 7.93 2.61 -1.85
C THR A 307 7.44 2.33 -3.26
N THR A 308 6.17 1.90 -3.38
CA THR A 308 5.50 1.74 -4.67
C THR A 308 4.59 2.93 -4.97
N SER A 309 4.49 3.34 -6.23
CA SER A 309 3.52 4.32 -6.73
C SER A 309 2.79 3.77 -7.95
N LEU A 310 1.61 4.31 -8.27
CA LEU A 310 0.97 3.95 -9.55
C LEU A 310 1.85 4.38 -10.71
N ALA A 311 1.96 3.53 -11.73
CA ALA A 311 2.68 3.87 -12.94
C ALA A 311 2.10 5.15 -13.58
N GLY A 312 2.98 6.05 -13.99
CA GLY A 312 2.60 7.36 -14.54
C GLY A 312 2.09 8.38 -13.50
N SER A 313 2.16 8.10 -12.19
CA SER A 313 1.78 9.05 -11.14
C SER A 313 2.71 9.01 -9.92
N THR A 314 2.64 10.06 -9.09
CA THR A 314 3.36 10.14 -7.81
C THR A 314 2.53 9.59 -6.64
N GLY A 315 1.34 9.05 -6.92
CA GLY A 315 0.44 8.51 -5.91
C GLY A 315 0.97 7.20 -5.33
N VAL A 316 1.46 7.25 -4.09
CA VAL A 316 2.00 6.08 -3.37
C VAL A 316 0.94 5.02 -3.19
N VAL A 317 1.21 3.77 -3.55
CA VAL A 317 0.33 2.63 -3.31
C VAL A 317 0.90 1.81 -2.16
N SER A 318 0.04 1.44 -1.21
CA SER A 318 0.36 0.48 -0.17
C SER A 318 -0.15 -0.91 -0.57
N SER A 319 0.57 -1.96 -0.18
CA SER A 319 0.08 -3.34 -0.22
C SER A 319 -1.00 -3.63 0.83
N GLY A 320 -1.18 -2.73 1.81
CA GLY A 320 -2.16 -2.86 2.89
C GLY A 320 -3.50 -2.19 2.60
N VAL A 321 -3.58 -0.88 2.86
CA VAL A 321 -4.84 -0.11 2.76
C VAL A 321 -4.64 1.12 1.91
N ASN A 322 -5.38 1.22 0.80
CA ASN A 322 -5.42 2.40 -0.08
C ASN A 322 -6.75 3.17 -0.01
N GLY A 323 -7.79 2.59 0.58
CA GLY A 323 -9.07 3.27 0.79
C GLY A 323 -9.86 2.65 1.94
N ALA A 324 -10.78 3.43 2.51
CA ALA A 324 -11.68 2.95 3.56
C ALA A 324 -13.10 3.47 3.32
N LEU A 325 -14.06 2.55 3.26
CA LEU A 325 -15.48 2.86 3.09
C LEU A 325 -16.13 3.28 4.41
N SER A 326 -17.16 4.12 4.33
CA SER A 326 -17.91 4.66 5.46
C SER A 326 -19.25 3.94 5.69
N ALA A 327 -19.94 4.29 6.78
CA ALA A 327 -21.20 3.65 7.18
C ALA A 327 -22.30 3.64 6.07
N PRO A 328 -22.51 4.69 5.26
CA PRO A 328 -23.48 4.63 4.15
C PRO A 328 -23.17 3.58 3.09
N MET A 329 -21.90 3.17 2.97
CA MET A 329 -21.40 2.22 1.97
C MET A 329 -21.31 0.79 2.51
N GLY A 330 -21.32 0.62 3.83
CA GLY A 330 -21.39 -0.68 4.52
C GLY A 330 -20.46 -1.74 3.97
N ASP A 331 -21.05 -2.86 3.55
CA ASP A 331 -20.33 -4.04 3.06
C ASP A 331 -20.00 -4.02 1.56
N ALA A 332 -20.14 -2.88 0.87
CA ALA A 332 -19.90 -2.76 -0.57
C ALA A 332 -18.60 -3.46 -1.01
N SER A 333 -18.74 -4.42 -1.92
CA SER A 333 -17.64 -5.22 -2.45
C SER A 333 -17.09 -4.60 -3.72
N GLN A 334 -15.78 -4.66 -3.89
CA GLN A 334 -15.09 -4.20 -5.09
C GLN A 334 -14.98 -5.33 -6.12
N GLY A 335 -15.12 -5.00 -7.40
CA GLY A 335 -14.69 -5.86 -8.50
C GLY A 335 -13.16 -5.76 -8.70
N PRO A 336 -12.60 -6.42 -9.73
CA PRO A 336 -11.18 -6.31 -10.05
C PRO A 336 -10.76 -4.85 -10.31
N LEU A 337 -9.68 -4.42 -9.67
CA LEU A 337 -9.04 -3.11 -9.82
C LEU A 337 -7.53 -3.34 -10.02
N GLY A 338 -7.21 -4.09 -11.09
CA GLY A 338 -5.84 -4.32 -11.53
C GLY A 338 -5.14 -3.02 -11.92
N ALA A 339 -3.89 -2.87 -11.50
CA ALA A 339 -3.06 -1.73 -11.86
C ALA A 339 -1.59 -2.13 -11.94
N VAL A 340 -0.81 -1.38 -12.69
CA VAL A 340 0.65 -1.42 -12.67
C VAL A 340 1.17 -0.38 -11.68
N VAL A 341 2.05 -0.83 -10.79
CA VAL A 341 2.80 0.02 -9.87
C VAL A 341 4.28 -0.01 -10.22
N LEU A 342 4.97 1.10 -9.96
CA LEU A 342 6.42 1.19 -10.02
C LEU A 342 6.98 1.14 -8.61
N ASP A 343 8.07 0.41 -8.41
CA ASP A 343 8.83 0.43 -7.17
C ASP A 343 9.91 1.52 -7.17
N SER A 344 10.78 1.55 -6.15
CA SER A 344 11.81 2.60 -6.03
C SER A 344 12.94 2.52 -7.08
N PHE A 345 12.94 1.49 -7.92
CA PHE A 345 13.85 1.33 -9.06
C PHE A 345 13.13 1.53 -10.41
N ASP A 346 11.92 2.10 -10.39
CA ASP A 346 11.05 2.26 -11.56
C ASP A 346 10.72 0.94 -12.26
N ARG A 347 10.60 -0.15 -11.48
CA ARG A 347 10.24 -1.47 -12.01
C ARG A 347 8.76 -1.71 -11.90
N ALA A 348 8.15 -2.19 -12.98
CA ALA A 348 6.72 -2.36 -13.12
C ALA A 348 6.26 -3.70 -12.53
N PHE A 349 5.21 -3.64 -11.70
CA PHE A 349 4.57 -4.80 -11.10
C PHE A 349 3.06 -4.68 -11.18
N ALA A 350 2.39 -5.78 -11.53
CA ALA A 350 0.95 -5.85 -11.44
C ALA A 350 0.49 -5.97 -9.97
N THR A 351 -0.56 -5.24 -9.61
CA THR A 351 -1.19 -5.29 -8.29
C THR A 351 -2.71 -5.25 -8.39
N GLU A 352 -3.39 -5.73 -7.36
CA GLU A 352 -4.86 -5.75 -7.28
C GLU A 352 -5.32 -4.86 -6.12
N LEU A 353 -5.80 -3.66 -6.46
CA LEU A 353 -6.17 -2.63 -5.49
C LEU A 353 -7.52 -2.90 -4.80
N ALA A 354 -8.37 -3.76 -5.36
CA ALA A 354 -9.69 -4.06 -4.81
C ALA A 354 -9.61 -4.57 -3.36
N ARG A 355 -8.56 -5.34 -3.05
CA ARG A 355 -8.36 -5.94 -1.72
C ARG A 355 -7.85 -4.94 -0.68
N THR A 356 -7.32 -3.79 -1.12
CA THR A 356 -6.78 -2.75 -0.23
C THR A 356 -7.79 -1.65 0.08
N ILE A 357 -9.01 -1.75 -0.46
CA ILE A 357 -10.14 -0.91 -0.07
C ILE A 357 -10.89 -1.62 1.07
N VAL A 358 -10.69 -1.14 2.29
CA VAL A 358 -11.26 -1.77 3.50
C VAL A 358 -12.64 -1.22 3.84
N ARG A 359 -13.40 -2.01 4.59
CA ARG A 359 -14.74 -1.67 5.06
C ARG A 359 -14.69 -1.42 6.57
N GLN A 360 -15.13 -0.25 7.02
CA GLN A 360 -15.18 0.02 8.46
C GLN A 360 -16.41 -0.63 9.07
N GLY A 361 -16.20 -1.51 10.07
CA GLY A 361 -17.29 -2.14 10.79
C GLY A 361 -18.18 -1.11 11.52
N PRO A 362 -19.46 -1.43 11.77
CA PRO A 362 -20.40 -0.52 12.41
C PRO A 362 -19.92 -0.07 13.79
N ALA A 363 -20.03 1.23 14.07
CA ALA A 363 -19.81 1.75 15.41
C ALA A 363 -20.83 1.12 16.40
N ARG A 364 -20.35 0.57 17.51
CA ARG A 364 -21.22 0.14 18.63
C ARG A 364 -21.66 1.41 19.39
N ARG A 365 -22.88 1.85 19.15
CA ARG A 365 -23.37 3.17 19.59
C ARG A 365 -23.80 3.20 21.05
N LEU A 366 -24.47 2.16 21.53
CA LEU A 366 -25.01 2.12 22.90
C LEU A 366 -23.90 2.17 23.99
N PRO A 367 -22.81 1.38 23.91
CA PRO A 367 -21.75 1.44 24.93
C PRO A 367 -21.09 2.82 25.05
N ALA A 368 -20.90 3.53 23.92
CA ALA A 368 -20.34 4.88 23.92
C ALA A 368 -21.26 5.91 24.59
N LEU A 369 -22.58 5.78 24.37
CA LEU A 369 -23.61 6.62 25.00
C LEU A 369 -23.81 6.30 26.48
N MET A 370 -23.59 5.05 26.91
CA MET A 370 -23.70 4.65 28.32
C MET A 370 -22.46 4.96 29.15
N ALA A 371 -21.28 5.07 28.51
CA ALA A 371 -20.02 5.34 29.19
C ALA A 371 -19.86 6.81 29.67
N THR A 372 -20.81 7.70 29.36
CA THR A 372 -20.68 9.15 29.59
C THR A 372 -21.75 9.66 30.57
N ARG A 373 -21.29 10.19 31.73
CA ARG A 373 -22.14 11.02 32.61
C ARG A 373 -22.11 12.45 32.07
N GLN A 374 -23.25 12.97 31.62
CA GLN A 374 -23.39 14.31 31.08
C GLN A 374 -24.08 15.23 32.10
N ARG A 375 -23.59 16.47 32.23
CA ARG A 375 -24.29 17.55 32.94
C ARG A 375 -24.60 18.67 31.94
N SER A 376 -25.83 19.14 31.91
CA SER A 376 -26.27 20.22 31.04
C SER A 376 -26.78 21.40 31.86
N PHE A 377 -26.34 22.60 31.50
CA PHE A 377 -26.79 23.86 32.09
C PHE A 377 -27.50 24.66 31.01
N SER A 378 -28.65 25.24 31.33
CA SER A 378 -29.34 26.18 30.46
C SER A 378 -29.77 27.41 31.25
N ALA A 379 -29.48 28.60 30.73
CA ALA A 379 -29.90 29.86 31.28
C ALA A 379 -30.56 30.69 30.17
N GLY A 380 -31.66 31.35 30.49
CA GLY A 380 -32.38 32.21 29.55
C GLY A 380 -32.73 33.55 30.18
N VAL A 381 -32.59 34.62 29.41
CA VAL A 381 -33.06 35.98 29.78
C VAL A 381 -33.88 36.51 28.61
N ARG A 382 -35.20 36.64 28.82
CA ARG A 382 -36.18 37.09 27.82
C ARG A 382 -36.08 36.34 26.50
N ASP A 383 -35.48 36.96 25.49
CA ASP A 383 -35.39 36.47 24.13
C ASP A 383 -34.07 35.77 23.82
N LEU A 384 -33.18 35.60 24.81
CA LEU A 384 -31.90 34.92 24.66
C LEU A 384 -31.83 33.69 25.56
N SER A 385 -31.42 32.55 25.00
CA SER A 385 -31.19 31.30 25.72
C SER A 385 -29.79 30.76 25.41
N VAL A 386 -29.07 30.37 26.45
CA VAL A 386 -27.77 29.69 26.35
C VAL A 386 -27.90 28.30 26.98
N ALA A 387 -27.45 27.28 26.27
CA ALA A 387 -27.37 25.92 26.78
C ALA A 387 -25.97 25.35 26.58
N VAL A 388 -25.40 24.70 27.60
CA VAL A 388 -24.06 24.12 27.57
C VAL A 388 -24.13 22.70 28.14
N SER A 389 -23.54 21.74 27.44
CA SER A 389 -23.38 20.36 27.89
C SER A 389 -21.92 20.02 28.17
N LEU A 390 -21.67 19.38 29.31
CA LEU A 390 -20.36 19.04 29.84
C LEU A 390 -20.24 17.53 30.14
N ILE A 391 -19.06 16.95 29.91
CA ILE A 391 -18.66 15.62 30.40
C ILE A 391 -17.41 15.75 31.29
N PRO A 392 -17.28 14.98 32.38
CA PRO A 392 -16.03 14.85 33.14
C PRO A 392 -14.89 14.28 32.27
N ALA A 393 -13.82 15.05 32.08
CA ALA A 393 -12.59 14.64 31.45
C ALA A 393 -11.77 13.74 32.39
N ARG A 394 -11.20 12.66 31.85
CA ARG A 394 -10.06 12.00 32.49
C ARG A 394 -8.79 12.79 32.15
N ASP A 395 -8.07 13.17 33.20
CA ASP A 395 -6.75 13.78 33.34
C ASP A 395 -6.10 14.59 32.19
N THR A 396 -5.65 15.79 32.60
CA THR A 396 -4.61 16.70 32.06
C THR A 396 -4.97 17.91 31.16
N ILE A 397 -4.81 19.07 31.83
CA ILE A 397 -4.22 20.39 31.49
C ILE A 397 -5.04 21.42 30.66
N ARG A 398 -4.88 22.68 31.10
CA ARG A 398 -5.83 23.82 31.24
C ARG A 398 -5.93 24.75 30.02
N ILE A 399 -7.03 25.51 30.05
CA ILE A 399 -7.69 26.36 29.03
C ILE A 399 -7.41 27.85 29.28
N GLU A 400 -7.59 28.73 28.28
CA GLU A 400 -8.06 30.11 28.52
C GLU A 400 -9.50 30.39 28.03
N ARG A 401 -10.33 30.75 29.04
CA ARG A 401 -11.56 31.59 29.17
C ARG A 401 -12.79 31.30 28.27
N LEU A 402 -14.03 31.19 28.78
CA LEU A 402 -14.76 31.99 29.79
C LEU A 402 -15.76 31.16 30.64
N GLY A 403 -15.91 31.52 31.93
CA GLY A 403 -17.23 31.64 32.60
C GLY A 403 -17.88 30.47 33.34
N ILE A 404 -17.16 29.62 34.08
CA ILE A 404 -17.76 28.65 35.03
C ILE A 404 -17.01 28.74 36.38
N GLY A 405 -17.74 28.76 37.51
CA GLY A 405 -17.21 28.99 38.86
C GLY A 405 -16.09 28.05 39.31
N THR A 406 -15.22 28.56 40.20
CA THR A 406 -13.89 28.01 40.52
C THR A 406 -13.84 26.66 41.24
N ARG A 407 -14.97 26.10 41.71
CA ARG A 407 -14.99 24.76 42.34
C ARG A 407 -15.40 23.61 41.39
N ASP A 408 -16.07 23.89 40.28
CA ASP A 408 -16.54 22.85 39.33
C ASP A 408 -15.85 22.89 37.95
N ALA A 409 -15.00 23.89 37.70
CA ALA A 409 -14.39 24.15 36.38
C ALA A 409 -13.12 23.32 36.05
N ASN A 410 -12.56 22.55 36.97
CA ASN A 410 -11.25 21.89 36.75
C ASN A 410 -11.31 20.52 36.04
N VAL A 411 -12.49 19.95 35.77
CA VAL A 411 -12.61 18.56 35.26
C VAL A 411 -13.58 18.42 34.07
N ALA A 412 -14.27 19.46 33.61
CA ALA A 412 -15.31 19.31 32.58
C ALA A 412 -14.83 19.68 31.16
N ARG A 413 -14.96 18.76 30.18
CA ARG A 413 -14.85 19.08 28.73
C ARG A 413 -16.22 19.49 28.21
N MET A 414 -16.29 20.60 27.48
CA MET A 414 -17.50 21.04 26.79
C MET A 414 -17.78 20.17 25.57
N LEU A 415 -18.97 19.56 25.53
CA LEU A 415 -19.43 18.70 24.43
C LEU A 415 -20.11 19.49 23.32
N ALA A 416 -20.96 20.43 23.73
CA ALA A 416 -21.76 21.25 22.85
C ALA A 416 -22.22 22.49 23.61
N ALA A 417 -22.27 23.63 22.93
CA ALA A 417 -22.96 24.81 23.43
C ALA A 417 -23.82 25.40 22.34
N THR A 418 -24.96 25.94 22.76
CA THR A 418 -25.84 26.69 21.88
C THR A 418 -26.25 27.99 22.50
N VAL A 419 -26.28 29.01 21.65
CA VAL A 419 -26.86 30.32 21.96
C VAL A 419 -27.95 30.54 20.93
N SER A 420 -29.18 30.74 21.37
CA SER A 420 -30.29 31.06 20.48
C SER A 420 -31.08 32.23 21.01
N GLY A 421 -31.66 33.01 20.10
CA GLY A 421 -32.53 34.08 20.51
C GLY A 421 -33.42 34.63 19.41
N ARG A 422 -34.26 35.60 19.79
CA ARG A 422 -35.18 36.30 18.87
C ARG A 422 -34.65 37.69 18.54
N LEU A 423 -34.77 38.06 17.27
CA LEU A 423 -34.49 39.39 16.73
C LEU A 423 -35.85 39.99 16.32
N GLY A 424 -36.51 40.67 17.26
CA GLY A 424 -37.88 41.15 17.09
C GLY A 424 -38.92 40.02 17.02
N SER A 425 -40.09 40.29 16.42
CA SER A 425 -41.21 39.34 16.40
C SER A 425 -41.13 38.26 15.30
N LYS A 426 -40.30 38.48 14.27
CA LYS A 426 -40.28 37.66 13.06
C LYS A 426 -38.97 36.92 12.81
N ALA A 427 -37.86 37.32 13.42
CA ALA A 427 -36.56 36.69 13.19
C ALA A 427 -36.05 35.98 14.44
N GLN A 428 -35.35 34.87 14.24
CA GLN A 428 -34.67 34.09 15.28
C GLN A 428 -33.30 33.68 14.78
N PHE A 429 -32.37 33.47 15.70
CA PHE A 429 -31.04 32.96 15.38
C PHE A 429 -30.63 31.88 16.38
N ALA A 430 -29.72 31.02 15.95
CA ALA A 430 -29.04 30.06 16.79
C ALA A 430 -27.59 29.90 16.33
N ILE A 431 -26.68 29.78 17.29
CA ILE A 431 -25.26 29.51 17.08
C ILE A 431 -24.94 28.27 17.90
N GLY A 432 -24.29 27.30 17.28
CA GLY A 432 -23.89 26.04 17.89
C GLY A 432 -22.38 25.85 17.80
N ALA A 433 -21.76 25.50 18.92
CA ALA A 433 -20.43 24.91 18.97
C ALA A 433 -20.60 23.40 19.20
N SER A 434 -20.03 22.58 18.30
CA SER A 434 -20.19 21.12 18.34
C SER A 434 -21.64 20.62 18.28
N GLU A 435 -22.52 21.43 17.72
CA GLU A 435 -23.91 21.10 17.44
C GLU A 435 -24.21 21.32 15.95
N SER A 436 -24.98 20.41 15.35
CA SER A 436 -25.22 20.44 13.90
C SER A 436 -26.22 21.53 13.50
N GLY A 437 -26.02 22.16 12.35
CA GLY A 437 -26.92 23.17 11.80
C GLY A 437 -28.33 22.63 11.51
N ASN A 438 -28.48 21.34 11.23
CA ASN A 438 -29.79 20.70 11.10
C ASN A 438 -30.50 20.59 12.46
N THR A 439 -29.76 20.37 13.55
CA THR A 439 -30.31 20.42 14.92
C THR A 439 -30.75 21.84 15.26
N LEU A 440 -29.96 22.85 14.93
CA LEU A 440 -30.35 24.26 15.11
C LEU A 440 -31.60 24.61 14.29
N THR A 441 -31.67 24.15 13.05
CA THR A 441 -32.82 24.36 12.15
C THR A 441 -34.10 23.77 12.74
N ALA A 442 -34.03 22.53 13.24
CA ALA A 442 -35.15 21.85 13.87
C ALA A 442 -35.63 22.57 15.14
N ARG A 443 -34.67 23.05 15.96
CA ARG A 443 -34.96 23.80 17.19
C ARG A 443 -35.65 25.14 16.88
N LEU A 444 -35.13 25.90 15.91
CA LEU A 444 -35.75 27.17 15.49
C LEU A 444 -37.14 26.96 14.87
N ALA A 445 -37.37 25.82 14.22
CA ALA A 445 -38.68 25.43 13.72
C ALA A 445 -39.65 24.94 14.82
N GLY A 446 -39.21 24.84 16.08
CA GLY A 446 -40.03 24.37 17.20
C GLY A 446 -40.45 22.90 17.04
N ARG A 447 -39.57 22.07 16.49
CA ARG A 447 -39.78 20.62 16.40
C ARG A 447 -39.44 19.97 17.75
N ASP A 448 -40.47 19.54 18.47
CA ASP A 448 -40.34 18.60 19.58
C ASP A 448 -40.54 17.18 19.03
N GLU A 449 -39.48 16.38 19.07
CA GLU A 449 -39.49 14.97 18.68
C GLU A 449 -39.21 14.07 19.90
N PRO A 450 -39.79 12.86 19.95
CA PRO A 450 -39.42 11.87 20.96
C PRO A 450 -37.92 11.56 20.88
N ALA A 451 -37.24 11.59 22.02
CA ALA A 451 -35.80 11.35 22.10
C ALA A 451 -35.47 9.85 21.94
N PHE A 452 -35.35 9.39 20.69
CA PHE A 452 -34.81 8.07 20.33
C PHE A 452 -33.26 8.08 20.41
N LEU A 453 -32.67 7.00 20.91
CA LEU A 453 -31.23 6.89 21.15
C LEU A 453 -30.47 6.27 19.97
N VAL A 454 -31.09 5.30 19.31
CA VAL A 454 -30.49 4.42 18.30
C VAL A 454 -31.10 4.67 16.93
N ALA A 455 -32.44 4.65 16.81
CA ALA A 455 -33.20 4.91 15.57
C ALA A 455 -33.22 6.42 15.26
N ARG A 456 -32.10 6.93 14.73
CA ARG A 456 -31.92 8.35 14.44
C ARG A 456 -32.71 8.77 13.20
N ASP A 457 -33.24 9.99 13.25
CA ASP A 457 -33.80 10.64 12.06
C ASP A 457 -32.67 10.91 11.04
N PRO A 458 -32.80 10.46 9.77
CA PRO A 458 -31.85 10.78 8.71
C PRO A 458 -31.65 12.30 8.50
N LEU A 459 -32.63 13.15 8.86
CA LEU A 459 -32.55 14.59 8.72
C LEU A 459 -31.55 15.25 9.69
N HIS A 460 -31.31 14.65 10.86
CA HIS A 460 -30.47 15.24 11.91
C HIS A 460 -29.02 14.75 11.89
N SER A 461 -28.71 13.70 11.12
CA SER A 461 -27.35 13.17 11.02
C SER A 461 -26.73 13.44 9.64
N ALA A 462 -25.40 13.46 9.59
CA ALA A 462 -24.67 13.46 8.31
C ALA A 462 -24.71 12.09 7.61
N GLY A 463 -25.06 11.02 8.34
CA GLY A 463 -25.02 9.64 7.86
C GLY A 463 -23.67 8.93 8.07
N PHE A 464 -22.63 9.66 8.45
CA PHE A 464 -21.28 9.18 8.72
C PHE A 464 -20.65 9.97 9.88
N ASP A 465 -19.49 9.53 10.37
CA ASP A 465 -18.83 10.10 11.55
C ASP A 465 -18.23 11.48 11.23
N VAL A 466 -18.73 12.52 11.91
CA VAL A 466 -18.29 13.92 11.77
C VAL A 466 -18.08 14.56 13.14
N ASP A 467 -17.10 15.46 13.21
CA ASP A 467 -16.84 16.38 14.32
C ASP A 467 -17.27 17.79 13.90
N VAL A 468 -18.44 18.23 14.38
CA VAL A 468 -18.95 19.56 14.08
C VAL A 468 -18.11 20.58 14.84
N ARG A 469 -17.55 21.58 14.15
CA ARG A 469 -16.77 22.64 14.80
C ARG A 469 -17.63 23.83 15.15
N GLY A 470 -18.50 24.23 14.24
CA GLY A 470 -19.44 25.32 14.48
C GLY A 470 -20.59 25.31 13.49
N SER A 471 -21.72 25.87 13.92
CA SER A 471 -22.89 26.07 13.09
C SER A 471 -23.62 27.35 13.47
N VAL A 472 -24.31 27.93 12.49
CA VAL A 472 -25.16 29.11 12.65
C VAL A 472 -26.44 28.87 11.88
N ALA A 473 -27.57 29.25 12.44
CA ALA A 473 -28.87 29.22 11.78
C ALA A 473 -29.63 30.52 12.02
N VAL A 474 -30.30 31.02 10.98
CA VAL A 474 -31.18 32.18 11.04
C VAL A 474 -32.52 31.76 10.49
N ARG A 475 -33.59 32.07 11.22
CA ARG A 475 -34.97 31.81 10.84
C ARG A 475 -35.74 33.11 10.70
N GLN A 476 -36.53 33.22 9.64
CA GLN A 476 -37.46 34.31 9.42
C GLN A 476 -38.87 33.77 9.22
N SER A 477 -39.82 34.37 9.94
CA SER A 477 -41.25 34.06 9.85
C SER A 477 -41.92 34.96 8.82
N LEU A 478 -42.43 34.36 7.75
CA LEU A 478 -43.13 35.00 6.64
C LEU A 478 -44.61 34.58 6.66
N GLY A 479 -45.40 35.26 7.49
CA GLY A 479 -46.80 34.89 7.71
C GLY A 479 -46.91 33.51 8.37
N ARG A 480 -47.50 32.54 7.65
CA ARG A 480 -47.63 31.14 8.11
C ARG A 480 -46.43 30.26 7.76
N TRP A 481 -45.44 30.80 7.05
CA TRP A 481 -44.24 30.08 6.63
C TRP A 481 -43.05 30.45 7.51
N GLY A 482 -42.22 29.48 7.84
CA GLY A 482 -40.89 29.70 8.38
C GLY A 482 -39.85 29.37 7.33
N VAL A 483 -38.88 30.27 7.14
CA VAL A 483 -37.70 30.03 6.30
C VAL A 483 -36.48 30.02 7.20
N THR A 484 -35.63 29.01 7.09
CA THR A 484 -34.42 28.88 7.91
C THR A 484 -33.22 28.62 7.02
N LEU A 485 -32.19 29.44 7.17
CA LEU A 485 -30.89 29.23 6.55
C LEU A 485 -29.91 28.81 7.64
N ALA A 486 -29.25 27.67 7.46
CA ALA A 486 -28.22 27.18 8.35
C ALA A 486 -26.92 26.89 7.61
N GLN A 487 -25.81 27.14 8.29
CA GLN A 487 -24.46 26.91 7.79
C GLN A 487 -23.66 26.19 8.87
N GLU A 488 -22.84 25.24 8.44
CA GLU A 488 -22.06 24.39 9.32
C GLU A 488 -20.70 24.10 8.71
N GLN A 489 -19.69 24.10 9.58
CA GLN A 489 -18.35 23.65 9.27
C GLN A 489 -17.92 22.58 10.27
N GLY A 490 -17.26 21.54 9.75
CA GLY A 490 -16.74 20.48 10.59
C GLY A 490 -15.64 19.69 9.92
N GLN A 491 -15.32 18.57 10.54
CA GLN A 491 -14.33 17.61 10.06
C GLN A 491 -14.95 16.22 9.97
N VAL A 492 -14.69 15.51 8.89
CA VAL A 492 -14.97 14.08 8.78
C VAL A 492 -13.96 13.33 9.63
N LEU A 493 -14.44 12.37 10.42
CA LEU A 493 -13.59 11.52 11.25
C LEU A 493 -13.39 10.17 10.57
N SER A 494 -12.17 9.89 10.13
CA SER A 494 -11.77 8.55 9.69
C SER A 494 -10.95 7.87 10.78
N ARG A 495 -11.42 6.73 11.30
CA ARG A 495 -10.66 5.95 12.29
C ARG A 495 -9.50 5.25 11.57
N ARG A 496 -8.26 5.42 12.04
CA ARG A 496 -7.09 4.67 11.53
C ARG A 496 -7.12 3.22 12.01
N ASP A 497 -6.64 2.33 11.14
CA ASP A 497 -6.81 0.87 11.15
C ASP A 497 -5.96 0.07 12.14
N THR A 498 -5.79 0.51 13.39
CA THR A 498 -5.33 -0.44 14.42
C THR A 498 -6.14 -0.29 15.69
N GLN A 499 -6.52 -1.43 16.29
CA GLN A 499 -7.10 -1.46 17.65
C GLN A 499 -6.20 -0.72 18.66
N PHE A 500 -4.90 -0.59 18.37
CA PHE A 500 -3.93 0.18 19.15
C PHE A 500 -3.85 1.68 18.78
N ALA A 501 -4.12 2.10 17.54
CA ALA A 501 -4.19 3.53 17.18
C ALA A 501 -5.48 4.19 17.68
N ALA A 502 -6.54 3.45 17.99
CA ALA A 502 -7.70 4.01 18.69
C ALA A 502 -7.34 4.63 20.07
N LEU A 503 -6.17 4.28 20.63
CA LEU A 503 -5.61 4.87 21.85
C LEU A 503 -4.77 6.14 21.61
N ARG A 504 -4.33 6.42 20.37
CA ARG A 504 -3.64 7.67 19.98
C ARG A 504 -4.62 8.53 19.16
N TRP A 505 -4.96 9.71 19.65
CA TRP A 505 -5.97 10.65 19.12
C TRP A 505 -5.77 11.19 17.68
N ASP A 506 -4.99 10.52 16.85
CA ASP A 506 -4.55 10.97 15.53
C ASP A 506 -5.51 10.51 14.41
N ALA A 507 -6.80 10.79 14.60
CA ALA A 507 -7.79 10.67 13.52
C ALA A 507 -7.44 11.72 12.45
N GLN A 508 -7.16 11.28 11.23
CA GLN A 508 -7.02 12.21 10.10
C GLN A 508 -8.38 12.89 9.88
N ARG A 509 -8.34 14.23 9.87
CA ARG A 509 -9.51 15.11 9.87
C ARG A 509 -9.58 15.80 8.51
N SER A 510 -10.63 15.51 7.74
CA SER A 510 -10.86 16.19 6.46
C SER A 510 -12.00 17.19 6.58
N GLY A 511 -11.79 18.43 6.13
CA GLY A 511 -12.79 19.48 6.31
C GLY A 511 -14.03 19.28 5.45
N TYR A 512 -15.21 19.60 5.99
CA TYR A 512 -16.44 19.73 5.20
C TYR A 512 -17.16 21.04 5.49
N TRP A 513 -18.00 21.43 4.55
CA TRP A 513 -18.91 22.56 4.65
C TRP A 513 -20.32 22.15 4.29
N ARG A 514 -21.31 22.61 5.05
CA ARG A 514 -22.71 22.29 4.82
C ARG A 514 -23.56 23.55 4.88
N THR A 515 -24.49 23.70 3.94
CA THR A 515 -25.47 24.78 3.91
C THR A 515 -26.85 24.18 3.71
N THR A 516 -27.80 24.55 4.57
CA THR A 516 -29.17 24.04 4.57
C THR A 516 -30.15 25.19 4.46
N LEU A 517 -31.06 25.13 3.50
CA LEU A 517 -32.22 26.01 3.39
C LEU A 517 -33.47 25.18 3.70
N GLY A 518 -34.13 25.48 4.82
CA GLY A 518 -35.38 24.85 5.26
C GLY A 518 -36.56 25.79 5.09
N ILE A 519 -37.70 25.23 4.69
CA ILE A 519 -39.00 25.90 4.64
C ILE A 519 -40.00 25.01 5.37
N ASP A 520 -40.75 25.56 6.31
CA ASP A 520 -41.79 24.81 7.02
C ASP A 520 -43.08 25.61 7.21
N ARG A 521 -44.17 24.87 7.41
CA ARG A 521 -45.50 25.41 7.64
C ARG A 521 -46.37 24.45 8.44
N ARG A 522 -47.26 25.03 9.23
CA ARG A 522 -48.33 24.32 9.94
C ARG A 522 -49.67 24.43 9.19
N PHE A 523 -50.32 23.31 9.00
CA PHE A 523 -51.65 23.11 8.41
C PHE A 523 -52.55 22.41 9.43
N GLY A 524 -53.14 23.17 10.35
CA GLY A 524 -53.92 22.59 11.46
C GLY A 524 -53.05 21.69 12.35
N GLY A 525 -53.39 20.40 12.42
CA GLY A 525 -52.62 19.36 13.12
C GLY A 525 -51.33 18.92 12.40
N LEU A 526 -51.18 19.23 11.10
CA LEU A 526 -50.00 18.85 10.31
C LEU A 526 -48.93 19.92 10.36
N ARG A 527 -47.67 19.54 10.61
CA ARG A 527 -46.47 20.33 10.34
C ARG A 527 -45.72 19.66 9.21
N ALA A 528 -45.41 20.42 8.17
CA ALA A 528 -44.62 19.97 7.05
C ALA A 528 -43.39 20.86 6.91
N GLY A 529 -42.23 20.26 6.62
CA GLY A 529 -41.01 20.98 6.30
C GLY A 529 -40.26 20.31 5.16
N LEU A 530 -39.71 21.16 4.29
CA LEU A 530 -38.87 20.78 3.16
C LEU A 530 -37.52 21.48 3.34
N SER A 531 -36.43 20.73 3.26
CA SER A 531 -35.09 21.32 3.32
C SER A 531 -34.24 20.89 2.12
N PHE A 532 -33.39 21.81 1.67
CA PHE A 532 -32.38 21.58 0.65
C PHE A 532 -31.02 21.77 1.29
N THR A 533 -30.16 20.77 1.22
CA THR A 533 -28.82 20.81 1.83
C THR A 533 -27.76 20.59 0.77
N ARG A 534 -26.76 21.47 0.70
CA ARG A 534 -25.52 21.26 -0.03
C ARG A 534 -24.40 20.97 0.96
N LEU A 535 -23.73 19.84 0.78
CA LEU A 535 -22.57 19.39 1.54
C LEU A 535 -21.38 19.27 0.60
N SER A 536 -20.26 19.90 0.95
CA SER A 536 -19.00 19.81 0.23
C SER A 536 -17.95 19.20 1.14
N GLU A 537 -17.36 18.09 0.71
CA GLU A 537 -16.34 17.34 1.42
C GLU A 537 -14.98 17.51 0.73
N ARG A 538 -13.94 17.78 1.53
CA ARG A 538 -12.54 17.72 1.09
C ARG A 538 -11.98 16.34 1.43
N ASP A 539 -11.25 15.74 0.52
CA ASP A 539 -10.52 14.46 0.66
C ASP A 539 -11.38 13.24 1.02
N THR A 540 -12.71 13.35 0.94
CA THR A 540 -13.67 12.30 1.32
C THR A 540 -14.92 12.30 0.43
N VAL A 541 -15.63 11.16 0.43
CA VAL A 541 -16.91 10.96 -0.27
C VAL A 541 -17.90 10.32 0.67
N LEU A 542 -18.88 11.07 1.17
CA LEU A 542 -19.85 10.58 2.16
C LEU A 542 -19.17 9.91 3.36
N GLY A 543 -18.06 10.50 3.81
CA GLY A 543 -17.20 9.98 4.87
C GLY A 543 -16.19 8.90 4.46
N ALA A 544 -16.26 8.34 3.25
CA ALA A 544 -15.26 7.39 2.77
C ALA A 544 -13.99 8.11 2.33
N ARG A 545 -12.85 7.46 2.46
CA ARG A 545 -11.55 8.01 2.07
C ARG A 545 -10.84 7.12 1.06
N PHE A 546 -10.13 7.79 0.17
CA PHE A 546 -9.16 7.17 -0.73
C PHE A 546 -7.83 7.88 -0.52
N SER A 547 -6.74 7.15 -0.68
CA SER A 547 -5.40 7.64 -0.36
C SER A 547 -4.40 7.16 -1.38
N GLY A 548 -3.24 7.81 -1.38
CA GLY A 548 -2.12 7.33 -2.18
C GLY A 548 -2.42 7.35 -3.68
N GLY A 549 -2.16 6.23 -4.36
CA GLY A 549 -2.42 6.04 -5.79
C GLY A 549 -3.88 6.26 -6.22
N LEU A 550 -4.86 5.93 -5.37
CA LEU A 550 -6.27 6.15 -5.69
C LEU A 550 -6.67 7.63 -5.66
N GLY A 551 -5.81 8.50 -5.14
CA GLY A 551 -6.01 9.94 -5.12
C GLY A 551 -6.89 10.44 -3.97
N ALA A 552 -6.79 11.75 -3.72
CA ALA A 552 -7.65 12.47 -2.79
C ALA A 552 -9.02 12.71 -3.43
N ALA A 553 -10.08 12.42 -2.69
CA ALA A 553 -11.44 12.57 -3.21
C ALA A 553 -12.00 13.96 -2.94
N ARG A 554 -12.83 14.47 -3.84
CA ARG A 554 -13.70 15.62 -3.57
C ARG A 554 -15.11 15.24 -3.89
N ALA A 555 -16.02 15.53 -2.96
CA ALA A 555 -17.44 15.24 -3.14
C ALA A 555 -18.31 16.47 -2.88
N ASP A 556 -19.25 16.69 -3.78
CA ASP A 556 -20.33 17.67 -3.60
C ASP A 556 -21.66 16.90 -3.59
N SER A 557 -22.32 16.90 -2.43
CA SER A 557 -23.59 16.21 -2.17
C SER A 557 -24.74 17.20 -2.04
N ASN A 558 -25.82 16.98 -2.78
CA ASN A 558 -27.07 17.71 -2.63
C ASN A 558 -28.13 16.78 -2.04
N PHE A 559 -28.84 17.24 -1.02
CA PHE A 559 -29.90 16.50 -0.35
C PHE A 559 -31.22 17.27 -0.41
N VAL A 560 -32.30 16.52 -0.58
CA VAL A 560 -33.68 16.98 -0.42
C VAL A 560 -34.29 16.20 0.74
N ASP A 561 -34.83 16.94 1.69
CA ASP A 561 -35.28 16.46 2.98
C ASP A 561 -36.76 16.81 3.17
N LEU A 562 -37.61 15.83 3.41
CA LEU A 562 -39.02 16.01 3.74
C LEU A 562 -39.27 15.55 5.18
N GLY A 563 -39.85 16.42 6.01
CA GLY A 563 -40.30 16.09 7.35
C GLY A 563 -41.79 16.40 7.53
N LEU A 564 -42.54 15.43 8.03
CA LEU A 564 -43.98 15.53 8.30
C LEU A 564 -44.22 15.14 9.75
N ARG A 565 -45.06 15.90 10.45
CA ARG A 565 -45.56 15.53 11.78
C ARG A 565 -47.02 15.88 11.92
N TYR A 566 -47.85 14.90 12.23
CA TYR A 566 -49.30 15.07 12.36
C TYR A 566 -49.73 14.81 13.81
N ASP A 567 -50.41 15.77 14.39
CA ASP A 567 -51.12 15.65 15.66
C ASP A 567 -52.51 15.07 15.37
N LEU A 568 -52.76 13.84 15.84
CA LEU A 568 -54.02 13.13 15.66
C LEU A 568 -55.06 13.51 16.71
N GLY A 569 -54.69 14.30 17.73
CA GLY A 569 -55.51 14.55 18.90
C GLY A 569 -55.35 13.47 19.98
N GLU A 570 -55.90 13.74 21.17
CA GLU A 570 -55.89 12.82 22.32
C GLU A 570 -54.49 12.33 22.74
N GLY A 571 -53.44 13.12 22.43
CA GLY A 571 -52.05 12.80 22.71
C GLY A 571 -51.37 11.91 21.67
N TRP A 572 -52.05 11.51 20.58
CA TRP A 572 -51.46 10.73 19.49
C TRP A 572 -50.71 11.62 18.49
N SER A 573 -49.54 11.14 18.04
CA SER A 573 -48.75 11.81 17.00
C SER A 573 -48.15 10.82 16.00
N LEU A 574 -48.06 11.24 14.74
CA LEU A 574 -47.37 10.53 13.67
C LEU A 574 -46.22 11.40 13.13
N GLY A 575 -45.05 10.81 12.96
CA GLY A 575 -43.86 11.43 12.38
C GLY A 575 -43.41 10.67 11.14
N GLY A 576 -42.93 11.41 10.13
CA GLY A 576 -42.34 10.86 8.93
C GLY A 576 -41.20 11.74 8.44
N ALA A 577 -40.08 11.14 8.08
CA ALA A 577 -38.91 11.81 7.56
C ALA A 577 -38.35 11.03 6.36
N MET A 578 -37.97 11.74 5.30
CA MET A 578 -37.31 11.16 4.13
C MET A 578 -36.19 12.07 3.67
N ARG A 579 -35.05 11.48 3.31
CA ARG A 579 -33.91 12.14 2.69
C ARG A 579 -33.56 11.43 1.39
N GLN A 580 -33.39 12.20 0.33
CA GLN A 580 -32.82 11.74 -0.94
C GLN A 580 -31.58 12.58 -1.25
N GLY A 581 -30.48 11.93 -1.63
CA GLY A 581 -29.22 12.60 -1.94
C GLY A 581 -28.62 12.21 -3.28
N TRP A 582 -27.89 13.15 -3.87
CA TRP A 582 -27.08 12.98 -5.07
C TRP A 582 -25.71 13.57 -4.84
N THR A 583 -24.68 12.73 -4.93
CA THR A 583 -23.29 13.09 -4.68
C THR A 583 -22.50 12.93 -5.96
N HIS A 584 -21.81 14.00 -6.37
CA HIS A 584 -20.80 13.95 -7.42
C HIS A 584 -19.44 13.81 -6.75
N ALA A 585 -18.75 12.71 -7.04
CA ALA A 585 -17.42 12.43 -6.51
C ALA A 585 -16.39 12.55 -7.63
N THR A 586 -15.22 13.10 -7.31
CA THR A 586 -14.05 13.17 -8.20
C THR A 586 -12.82 12.73 -7.42
N LEU A 587 -11.94 11.94 -8.05
CA LEU A 587 -10.62 11.62 -7.52
C LEU A 587 -9.58 12.53 -8.19
N ARG A 588 -8.62 13.01 -7.41
CA ARG A 588 -7.56 13.94 -7.83
C ARG A 588 -6.21 13.48 -7.26
N SER A 589 -5.11 13.89 -7.90
CA SER A 589 -3.75 13.66 -7.37
C SER A 589 -3.36 12.17 -7.24
N GLY A 590 -3.57 11.40 -8.31
CA GLY A 590 -3.18 9.99 -8.41
C GLY A 590 -3.76 9.37 -9.67
N VAL A 591 -5.07 9.16 -9.66
CA VAL A 591 -5.85 8.67 -10.81
C VAL A 591 -7.03 9.61 -11.05
N GLU A 592 -7.29 9.93 -12.31
CA GLU A 592 -8.53 10.62 -12.67
C GLU A 592 -9.71 9.65 -12.57
N GLY A 593 -10.73 10.07 -11.82
CA GLY A 593 -11.92 9.28 -11.62
C GLY A 593 -13.10 10.14 -11.23
N GLY A 594 -14.29 9.66 -11.54
CA GLY A 594 -15.52 10.39 -11.28
C GLY A 594 -16.73 9.49 -11.24
N GLY A 595 -17.77 9.95 -10.54
CA GLY A 595 -19.02 9.21 -10.50
C GLY A 595 -20.13 9.93 -9.76
N VAL A 596 -21.34 9.40 -9.96
CA VAL A 596 -22.55 9.88 -9.30
C VAL A 596 -23.04 8.79 -8.35
N ILE A 597 -23.28 9.18 -7.10
CA ILE A 597 -23.73 8.30 -6.03
C ILE A 597 -25.11 8.80 -5.59
N ARG A 598 -26.08 7.90 -5.52
CA ARG A 598 -27.42 8.20 -5.01
C ARG A 598 -27.54 7.65 -3.61
N THR A 599 -28.03 8.45 -2.67
CA THR A 599 -28.25 8.05 -1.28
C THR A 599 -29.69 8.25 -0.87
N ASN A 600 -30.17 7.46 0.09
CA ASN A 600 -31.48 7.66 0.70
C ASN A 600 -31.48 7.30 2.19
N GLY A 601 -32.47 7.80 2.90
CA GLY A 601 -32.76 7.48 4.30
C GLY A 601 -34.19 7.86 4.64
N PHE A 602 -34.77 7.20 5.65
CA PHE A 602 -36.11 7.54 6.11
C PHE A 602 -36.29 7.24 7.60
N ALA A 603 -37.29 7.85 8.22
CA ALA A 603 -37.80 7.43 9.51
C ALA A 603 -39.33 7.58 9.53
N ALA A 604 -39.99 6.69 10.27
CA ALA A 604 -41.41 6.79 10.56
C ALA A 604 -41.61 6.49 12.05
N ASP A 605 -42.37 7.33 12.74
CA ASP A 605 -42.66 7.16 14.16
C ASP A 605 -44.13 7.41 14.50
N ILE A 606 -44.57 6.72 15.56
CA ILE A 606 -45.84 6.94 16.22
C ILE A 606 -45.56 7.20 17.69
N GLY A 607 -46.24 8.18 18.26
CA GLY A 607 -46.12 8.52 19.68
C GLY A 607 -47.49 8.68 20.33
N LYS A 608 -47.54 8.42 21.63
CA LYS A 608 -48.71 8.65 22.48
C LYS A 608 -48.28 9.25 23.81
N ASP A 609 -48.76 10.45 24.12
CA ASP A 609 -48.68 11.02 25.46
C ASP A 609 -49.90 10.58 26.28
N GLY A 610 -49.71 10.19 27.53
CA GLY A 610 -50.80 9.72 28.39
C GLY A 610 -51.35 8.36 27.96
N ILE A 611 -50.49 7.35 27.86
CA ILE A 611 -50.86 5.98 27.51
C ILE A 611 -51.38 5.19 28.73
N PHE A 612 -50.73 5.33 29.90
CA PHE A 612 -51.17 4.71 31.17
C PHE A 612 -51.38 5.75 32.28
N ALA A 613 -50.66 6.86 32.26
CA ALA A 613 -50.78 7.97 33.22
C ALA A 613 -50.66 9.33 32.52
N PRO A 614 -51.31 10.41 33.00
CA PRO A 614 -51.42 11.69 32.26
C PRO A 614 -50.10 12.35 31.82
N ALA A 615 -48.97 11.97 32.41
CA ALA A 615 -47.66 12.55 32.13
C ALA A 615 -46.62 11.52 31.64
N ASP A 616 -47.05 10.30 31.29
CA ASP A 616 -46.21 9.35 30.59
C ASP A 616 -46.20 9.61 29.07
N SER A 617 -45.22 9.02 28.37
CA SER A 617 -45.15 9.08 26.91
C SER A 617 -44.58 7.79 26.34
N PHE A 618 -45.13 7.39 25.23
CA PHE A 618 -44.75 6.23 24.44
C PHE A 618 -44.30 6.68 23.05
N GLY A 619 -43.32 5.99 22.48
CA GLY A 619 -42.89 6.19 21.10
C GLY A 619 -42.37 4.91 20.48
N PHE A 620 -42.70 4.69 19.22
CA PHE A 620 -42.11 3.64 18.40
C PHE A 620 -41.61 4.26 17.09
N ARG A 621 -40.37 3.92 16.68
CA ARG A 621 -39.76 4.40 15.44
C ARG A 621 -39.14 3.25 14.65
N ILE A 622 -39.33 3.32 13.34
CA ILE A 622 -38.57 2.57 12.34
C ILE A 622 -37.74 3.57 11.54
N ALA A 623 -36.44 3.34 11.40
CA ALA A 623 -35.56 4.23 10.66
C ALA A 623 -34.53 3.47 9.81
N GLN A 624 -34.25 4.01 8.63
CA GLN A 624 -33.07 3.69 7.84
C GLN A 624 -32.14 4.90 7.87
N PRO A 625 -30.94 4.78 8.45
CA PRO A 625 -29.90 5.79 8.29
C PRO A 625 -29.55 6.03 6.82
N LEU A 626 -28.72 7.06 6.56
CA LEU A 626 -28.25 7.32 5.21
C LEU A 626 -27.54 6.08 4.64
N ARG A 627 -27.98 5.63 3.46
CA ARG A 627 -27.43 4.49 2.74
C ARG A 627 -27.17 4.88 1.30
N VAL A 628 -26.06 4.41 0.71
CA VAL A 628 -25.86 4.45 -0.73
C VAL A 628 -26.86 3.50 -1.40
N ALA A 629 -27.75 4.04 -2.22
CA ALA A 629 -28.76 3.29 -2.95
C ALA A 629 -28.19 2.71 -4.25
N SER A 630 -27.33 3.46 -4.93
CA SER A 630 -26.68 3.06 -6.19
C SER A 630 -25.49 3.97 -6.50
N GLY A 631 -24.53 3.44 -7.25
CA GLY A 631 -23.43 4.20 -7.84
C GLY A 631 -22.07 3.87 -7.25
N GLY A 632 -21.08 4.61 -7.70
CA GLY A 632 -19.68 4.37 -7.42
C GLY A 632 -18.80 5.38 -8.13
N ILE A 633 -17.51 5.09 -8.22
CA ILE A 633 -16.51 5.95 -8.88
C ILE A 633 -15.85 5.15 -9.99
N GLY A 634 -15.99 5.60 -11.24
CA GLY A 634 -15.21 5.06 -12.35
C GLY A 634 -13.79 5.61 -12.29
N ILE A 635 -12.79 4.76 -12.52
CA ILE A 635 -11.37 5.11 -12.45
C ILE A 635 -10.62 4.55 -13.65
N ALA A 636 -9.56 5.22 -14.09
CA ALA A 636 -8.64 4.71 -15.13
C ALA A 636 -7.30 4.31 -14.49
N LEU A 637 -6.96 3.03 -14.51
CA LEU A 637 -5.74 2.50 -13.90
C LEU A 637 -4.73 2.12 -14.99
N PRO A 638 -3.43 2.31 -14.76
CA PRO A 638 -2.40 1.87 -15.69
C PRO A 638 -2.44 0.34 -15.80
N ALA A 639 -2.59 -0.19 -17.00
CA ALA A 639 -2.69 -1.61 -17.27
C ALA A 639 -1.36 -2.22 -17.75
N ASP A 640 -0.50 -1.39 -18.34
CA ASP A 640 0.79 -1.83 -18.89
C ASP A 640 1.83 -0.71 -18.84
N TRP A 641 3.11 -1.08 -18.88
CA TRP A 641 4.26 -0.17 -18.79
C TRP A 641 5.29 -0.47 -19.87
N ASP A 642 5.63 0.54 -20.66
CA ASP A 642 6.63 0.42 -21.72
C ASP A 642 7.97 1.00 -21.25
N TYR A 643 8.97 0.12 -21.12
CA TYR A 643 10.33 0.48 -20.74
C TYR A 643 11.11 1.26 -21.80
N ALA A 644 10.72 1.21 -23.07
CA ALA A 644 11.39 1.98 -24.12
C ALA A 644 11.00 3.46 -24.04
N THR A 645 9.75 3.74 -23.68
CA THR A 645 9.22 5.12 -23.56
C THR A 645 9.21 5.62 -22.12
N MET A 646 9.38 4.73 -21.14
CA MET A 646 9.22 4.98 -19.71
C MET A 646 7.85 5.60 -19.41
N ALA A 647 6.80 5.04 -20.01
CA ALA A 647 5.43 5.54 -19.89
C ALA A 647 4.39 4.41 -19.85
N VAL A 648 3.18 4.75 -19.39
CA VAL A 648 2.03 3.85 -19.39
C VAL A 648 1.54 3.67 -20.83
N SER A 649 1.61 2.44 -21.34
CA SER A 649 1.21 2.08 -22.71
C SER A 649 -0.28 1.76 -22.84
N ALA A 650 -0.92 1.29 -21.76
CA ALA A 650 -2.34 0.94 -21.74
C ALA A 650 -3.01 1.33 -20.42
N TRP A 651 -4.31 1.63 -20.49
CA TRP A 651 -5.13 2.01 -19.35
C TRP A 651 -6.41 1.17 -19.30
N ASP A 652 -6.70 0.60 -18.13
CA ASP A 652 -7.93 -0.15 -17.86
C ASP A 652 -8.95 0.70 -17.09
N ARG A 653 -10.23 0.49 -17.37
CA ARG A 653 -11.32 1.15 -16.65
C ARG A 653 -11.78 0.30 -15.47
N GLY A 654 -11.48 0.75 -14.27
CA GLY A 654 -11.98 0.18 -13.02
C GLY A 654 -13.26 0.88 -12.54
N PHE A 655 -13.97 0.23 -11.61
CA PHE A 655 -15.13 0.81 -10.95
C PHE A 655 -15.13 0.48 -9.45
N ILE A 656 -14.99 1.53 -8.63
CA ILE A 656 -15.12 1.43 -7.18
C ILE A 656 -16.62 1.41 -6.85
N ASN A 657 -17.15 0.25 -6.52
CA ASN A 657 -18.54 0.09 -6.13
C ASN A 657 -18.75 0.58 -4.69
N LEU A 658 -19.72 1.47 -4.49
CA LEU A 658 -20.03 2.04 -3.17
C LEU A 658 -21.40 1.60 -2.65
N THR A 659 -22.07 0.71 -3.37
CA THR A 659 -23.41 0.23 -3.01
C THR A 659 -23.30 -1.02 -2.13
N PRO A 660 -23.74 -0.97 -0.85
CA PRO A 660 -23.77 -2.14 0.01
C PRO A 660 -24.81 -3.16 -0.45
N GLN A 661 -24.61 -4.41 -0.04
CA GLN A 661 -25.64 -5.45 -0.07
C GLN A 661 -26.56 -5.29 1.14
N GLY A 662 -26.00 -4.99 2.32
CA GLY A 662 -26.79 -4.79 3.54
C GLY A 662 -27.68 -3.54 3.49
N ARG A 663 -28.71 -3.53 4.34
CA ARG A 663 -29.59 -2.38 4.57
C ARG A 663 -29.92 -2.29 6.05
N GLU A 664 -29.37 -1.27 6.72
CA GLU A 664 -29.63 -1.04 8.14
C GLU A 664 -31.09 -0.62 8.37
N LEU A 665 -31.79 -1.33 9.25
CA LEU A 665 -33.12 -0.94 9.71
C LEU A 665 -33.14 -0.96 11.24
N ASP A 666 -33.35 0.21 11.81
CA ASP A 666 -33.40 0.45 13.24
C ASP A 666 -34.87 0.49 13.69
N TYR A 667 -35.19 -0.31 14.69
CA TYR A 667 -36.46 -0.33 15.38
C TYR A 667 -36.20 0.11 16.81
N GLU A 668 -36.92 1.11 17.31
CA GLU A 668 -36.77 1.56 18.68
C GLU A 668 -38.12 1.83 19.33
N LEU A 669 -38.31 1.23 20.50
CA LEU A 669 -39.41 1.46 21.42
C LEU A 669 -38.91 2.35 22.55
N ARG A 670 -39.65 3.41 22.87
CA ARG A 670 -39.40 4.30 24.00
C ARG A 670 -40.64 4.34 24.88
N TYR A 671 -40.43 4.24 26.18
CA TYR A 671 -41.45 4.56 27.17
C TYR A 671 -40.84 5.41 28.28
N ALA A 672 -41.44 6.56 28.56
CA ALA A 672 -40.97 7.50 29.58
C ALA A 672 -42.09 7.85 30.54
N TRP A 673 -41.78 7.87 31.84
CA TRP A 673 -42.73 8.21 32.89
C TRP A 673 -42.11 9.16 33.92
N PRO A 674 -42.92 10.00 34.60
CA PRO A 674 -42.42 10.92 35.62
C PRO A 674 -41.90 10.16 36.84
N LEU A 675 -40.74 10.55 37.36
CA LEU A 675 -40.18 9.97 38.59
C LEU A 675 -39.42 11.03 39.39
N ALA A 676 -39.82 11.25 40.65
CA ALA A 676 -39.13 12.10 41.63
C ALA A 676 -38.77 13.52 41.14
N GLY A 677 -39.72 14.23 40.53
CA GLY A 677 -39.50 15.58 39.97
C GLY A 677 -38.73 15.59 38.64
N GLY A 678 -38.40 14.41 38.11
CA GLY A 678 -37.73 14.21 36.83
C GLY A 678 -38.45 13.20 35.94
N MET A 679 -37.70 12.56 35.04
CA MET A 679 -38.24 11.60 34.08
C MET A 679 -37.37 10.35 34.02
N LEU A 680 -38.00 9.18 34.17
CA LEU A 680 -37.39 7.89 33.88
C LEU A 680 -37.80 7.48 32.47
N SER A 681 -36.84 7.20 31.61
CA SER A 681 -37.07 6.75 30.23
C SER A 681 -36.39 5.41 30.00
N SER A 682 -37.09 4.53 29.29
CA SER A 682 -36.62 3.22 28.87
C SER A 682 -36.70 3.13 27.36
N ASN A 683 -35.66 2.57 26.76
CA ASN A 683 -35.55 2.38 25.32
C ASN A 683 -35.20 0.91 25.07
N LEU A 684 -35.90 0.27 24.14
CA LEU A 684 -35.54 -1.05 23.61
C LEU A 684 -35.30 -0.87 22.11
N PHE A 685 -34.21 -1.44 21.59
CA PHE A 685 -33.90 -1.33 20.16
C PHE A 685 -33.53 -2.68 19.55
N LEU A 686 -33.77 -2.77 18.25
CA LEU A 686 -33.31 -3.82 17.36
C LEU A 686 -32.79 -3.16 16.09
N ARG A 687 -31.56 -3.46 15.68
CA ARG A 687 -30.96 -3.03 14.41
C ARG A 687 -30.67 -4.23 13.55
N ARG A 688 -31.31 -4.31 12.39
CA ARG A 688 -30.99 -5.30 11.35
C ARG A 688 -29.88 -4.74 10.47
N ASN A 689 -28.92 -5.57 10.06
CA ASN A 689 -27.77 -5.20 9.22
C ASN A 689 -27.06 -3.91 9.67
N PRO A 690 -26.60 -3.82 10.95
CA PRO A 690 -26.01 -2.59 11.48
C PRO A 690 -24.84 -2.11 10.59
N GLY A 691 -24.85 -0.82 10.24
CA GLY A 691 -23.87 -0.20 9.33
C GLY A 691 -24.01 -0.61 7.86
N ASN A 692 -25.16 -1.14 7.44
CA ASN A 692 -25.39 -1.69 6.10
C ASN A 692 -24.52 -2.92 5.77
N PHE A 693 -24.26 -3.78 6.76
CA PHE A 693 -23.59 -5.08 6.57
C PHE A 693 -24.62 -6.22 6.58
N ALA A 694 -24.80 -6.93 5.47
CA ALA A 694 -25.76 -8.03 5.33
C ALA A 694 -25.38 -9.26 6.16
N SER A 695 -24.07 -9.49 6.34
CA SER A 695 -23.55 -10.63 7.12
C SER A 695 -23.53 -10.41 8.63
N PHE A 696 -23.73 -9.17 9.09
CA PHE A 696 -23.64 -8.86 10.50
C PHE A 696 -24.92 -9.29 11.24
N PRO A 697 -24.80 -9.94 12.41
CA PRO A 697 -25.98 -10.30 13.19
C PRO A 697 -26.72 -9.04 13.62
N SER A 698 -28.03 -9.17 13.80
CA SER A 698 -28.84 -8.07 14.31
C SER A 698 -28.39 -7.68 15.72
N ASP A 699 -28.25 -6.38 15.96
CA ASP A 699 -27.91 -5.82 17.26
C ASP A 699 -29.19 -5.51 18.03
N LYS A 700 -29.29 -5.92 19.29
CA LYS A 700 -30.46 -5.66 20.14
C LYS A 700 -30.00 -5.27 21.53
N GLY A 701 -30.73 -4.35 22.15
CA GLY A 701 -30.38 -3.90 23.49
C GLY A 701 -31.44 -3.00 24.09
N GLY A 702 -31.16 -2.55 25.30
CA GLY A 702 -32.00 -1.61 26.00
C GLY A 702 -31.19 -0.61 26.79
N ALA A 703 -31.78 0.55 27.04
CA ALA A 703 -31.20 1.61 27.85
C ALA A 703 -32.26 2.13 28.82
N VAL A 704 -31.82 2.49 30.02
CA VAL A 704 -32.65 3.22 30.98
C VAL A 704 -31.92 4.51 31.32
N ARG A 705 -32.62 5.64 31.22
CA ARG A 705 -32.10 6.97 31.51
C ARG A 705 -33.00 7.64 32.53
N LEU A 706 -32.40 8.03 33.65
CA LEU A 706 -33.01 8.86 34.67
C LEU A 706 -32.53 10.30 34.49
N THR A 707 -33.45 11.22 34.26
CA THR A 707 -33.20 12.66 34.27
C THR A 707 -33.78 13.22 35.55
N LEU A 708 -32.94 13.83 36.40
CA LEU A 708 -33.37 14.52 37.62
C LEU A 708 -33.29 16.02 37.38
N GLY A 709 -34.40 16.74 37.56
CA GLY A 709 -34.42 18.19 37.59
C GLY A 709 -34.21 18.67 39.02
N TRP A 710 -33.32 19.64 39.22
CA TRP A 710 -33.05 20.30 40.50
C TRP A 710 -33.17 21.81 40.35
#